data_AF-A0A3D2N6K2-F1
#
_entry.id   AF-A0A3D2N6K2-F1
#
_cell.length_a   1.000
_cell.length_b   1.000
_cell.length_c   1.000
_cell.angle_alpha   90.00
_cell.angle_beta   90.00
_cell.angle_gamma   90.00
#
_symmetry.space_group_name_H-M   'P 1'
#
loop_
_entity.id
_entity.type
_entity.pdbx_description
1 polymer ?
#
loop_
_entity_poly.entity_id
_entity_poly.type
_entity_poly.pdbx_seq_one_letter_code
_entity_poly.pdbx_strand_id
1 'polypeptide(L)'
;MDHSSLWLTPKKISSHPASVLLANTADKTLSHAYSIFTDWLSSAAPDAQVICPDSIINDASKCLKLSLSADNASGDIPAGGYKINADPTSVCISGSDTSGLICGIFDYIRRVTLADGFVSFTAECVPSQPLRMLNHWDNADGSIERGYSGRSFFFSDGKLIVNERTEMYARLMASIGINGVVINNVNVRGSAKRLLTADYADSLEKLGELFGRYGIKLFICPDFAAPISVGGLDTADPLDERVVSWWNDVITSLFERVPSFGGFLVKADSEGQPGPFAYGRTHADGANMLARAMKKFGGIVIWRCFVYNCTQDWRDLRTDRARSGYDNFMPLDGEFEDNVILQVKNGPMDFQVREPVHPLFGAMKHTNIMAEFQLAQEYTGQQKHVCWLVPMIKDILDHHTKHALPDDRVSRTVCGVAAVANTGDDFCWTGSELAAANLYGYGRLLFDETLTVSQIADEWTRLTFGSDEKVVSAVKEILCGSHKAYEDYTAPLGIGWMCKPNHHYGPDPWGYEFDRWGTYNRADRDCAGVDRSPSGTGYSTQYAPELAELYGSAATCPDELLLFFHRVPYTHKLHSGKTVIQHIYDSHFEGFEQAEHFAALWASLKGRVDERTFQNVSARFEEQLRCAKEWRDIVNTFFHRLSGIPDEKGRKIYD
;
A
#
# COMPACT_ATOMS: atom_id res chain seq x y z
N MET A 1 21.41 -12.68 -10.81
CA MET A 1 20.89 -11.62 -9.94
C MET A 1 20.61 -12.21 -8.58
N ASP A 2 20.84 -11.44 -7.53
CA ASP A 2 20.51 -11.73 -6.13
C ASP A 2 19.03 -11.48 -5.80
N HIS A 3 18.26 -10.98 -6.76
CA HIS A 3 16.82 -10.76 -6.68
C HIS A 3 16.07 -11.32 -7.92
N SER A 4 14.78 -11.56 -7.76
CA SER A 4 13.83 -11.94 -8.82
C SER A 4 13.42 -10.73 -9.67
N SER A 5 12.91 -10.96 -10.87
CA SER A 5 12.20 -9.96 -11.69
C SER A 5 10.69 -9.99 -11.46
N LEU A 6 10.19 -10.83 -10.56
CA LEU A 6 8.76 -11.01 -10.24
C LEU A 6 7.91 -11.19 -11.51
N TRP A 7 6.84 -10.41 -11.67
CA TRP A 7 5.95 -10.43 -12.83
C TRP A 7 6.57 -9.89 -14.13
N LEU A 8 7.79 -9.34 -14.07
CA LEU A 8 8.60 -8.97 -15.24
C LEU A 8 9.60 -10.07 -15.62
N THR A 9 9.49 -11.27 -15.04
CA THR A 9 10.29 -12.43 -15.46
C THR A 9 10.05 -12.69 -16.94
N PRO A 10 11.10 -12.62 -17.79
CA PRO A 10 10.90 -12.73 -19.22
C PRO A 10 10.35 -14.09 -19.62
N LYS A 11 9.39 -14.09 -20.53
CA LYS A 11 8.81 -15.31 -21.12
C LYS A 11 9.05 -15.27 -22.61
N LYS A 12 9.59 -16.36 -23.13
CA LYS A 12 9.66 -16.54 -24.57
C LYS A 12 8.25 -16.57 -25.12
N ILE A 13 7.97 -15.72 -26.09
CA ILE A 13 6.70 -15.73 -26.81
C ILE A 13 6.82 -16.68 -27.99
N SER A 14 5.75 -17.44 -28.26
CA SER A 14 5.76 -18.44 -29.34
C SER A 14 5.73 -17.83 -30.74
N SER A 15 5.19 -16.62 -30.89
CA SER A 15 5.08 -15.89 -32.15
C SER A 15 5.69 -14.49 -32.06
N HIS A 16 6.68 -14.20 -32.92
CA HIS A 16 7.35 -12.90 -32.97
C HIS A 16 7.80 -12.54 -34.40
N PRO A 17 7.95 -11.23 -34.72
CA PRO A 17 8.51 -10.80 -35.99
C PRO A 17 9.99 -11.18 -36.11
N ALA A 18 10.52 -11.17 -37.33
CA ALA A 18 11.96 -11.40 -37.57
C ALA A 18 12.79 -10.16 -37.21
N SER A 19 12.19 -8.98 -37.30
CA SER A 19 12.85 -7.71 -36.95
C SER A 19 11.87 -6.70 -36.35
N VAL A 20 12.41 -5.76 -35.57
CA VAL A 20 11.69 -4.62 -35.02
C VAL A 20 12.41 -3.33 -35.39
N LEU A 21 11.73 -2.45 -36.11
CA LEU A 21 12.19 -1.11 -36.44
C LEU A 21 11.76 -0.13 -35.35
N LEU A 22 12.71 0.53 -34.72
CA LEU A 22 12.44 1.64 -33.79
C LEU A 22 12.28 2.94 -34.60
N ALA A 23 11.11 3.55 -34.58
CA ALA A 23 10.86 4.86 -35.21
C ALA A 23 11.27 6.00 -34.27
N ASN A 24 11.35 7.24 -34.75
CA ASN A 24 11.56 8.44 -33.90
C ASN A 24 12.79 8.41 -32.96
N THR A 25 13.80 7.57 -33.22
CA THR A 25 14.99 7.43 -32.33
C THR A 25 15.89 8.67 -32.31
N ALA A 26 15.63 9.67 -33.16
CA ALA A 26 16.31 10.96 -33.14
C ALA A 26 15.98 11.78 -31.88
N ASP A 27 14.81 11.56 -31.27
CA ASP A 27 14.45 12.16 -30.00
C ASP A 27 15.12 11.40 -28.84
N LYS A 28 16.18 12.00 -28.29
CA LYS A 28 16.95 11.40 -27.19
C LYS A 28 16.15 11.26 -25.91
N THR A 29 15.07 12.03 -25.71
CA THR A 29 14.22 11.93 -24.52
C THR A 29 13.50 10.57 -24.47
N LEU A 30 13.30 9.92 -25.63
CA LEU A 30 12.66 8.61 -25.75
C LEU A 30 13.63 7.43 -25.59
N SER A 31 14.95 7.68 -25.50
CA SER A 31 15.97 6.62 -25.50
C SER A 31 15.75 5.58 -24.39
N HIS A 32 15.36 6.02 -23.20
CA HIS A 32 15.09 5.11 -22.09
C HIS A 32 13.77 4.33 -22.27
N ALA A 33 12.74 4.99 -22.82
CA ALA A 33 11.47 4.34 -23.12
C ALA A 33 11.68 3.20 -24.15
N TYR A 34 12.51 3.43 -25.16
CA TYR A 34 12.92 2.37 -26.10
C TYR A 34 13.72 1.25 -25.42
N SER A 35 14.62 1.57 -24.48
CA SER A 35 15.43 0.54 -23.82
C SER A 35 14.59 -0.46 -23.04
N ILE A 36 13.52 -0.01 -22.37
CA ILE A 36 12.59 -0.90 -21.65
C ILE A 36 12.00 -1.96 -22.59
N PHE A 37 11.57 -1.54 -23.79
CA PHE A 37 11.02 -2.46 -24.78
C PHE A 37 12.09 -3.40 -25.33
N THR A 38 13.26 -2.89 -25.71
CA THR A 38 14.33 -3.72 -26.30
C THR A 38 14.89 -4.72 -25.31
N ASP A 39 14.99 -4.35 -24.02
CA ASP A 39 15.44 -5.25 -22.96
C ASP A 39 14.46 -6.41 -22.80
N TRP A 40 13.16 -6.14 -22.78
CA TRP A 40 12.13 -7.19 -22.78
C TRP A 40 12.21 -8.06 -24.04
N LEU A 41 12.29 -7.43 -25.23
CA LEU A 41 12.33 -8.14 -26.51
C LEU A 41 13.52 -9.09 -26.60
N SER A 42 14.70 -8.68 -26.14
CA SER A 42 15.92 -9.52 -26.16
C SER A 42 15.75 -10.86 -25.45
N SER A 43 14.84 -10.91 -24.48
CA SER A 43 14.54 -12.11 -23.70
C SER A 43 13.30 -12.84 -24.22
N ALA A 44 12.27 -12.10 -24.63
CA ALA A 44 11.01 -12.66 -25.12
C ALA A 44 11.11 -13.23 -26.55
N ALA A 45 11.91 -12.60 -27.40
CA ALA A 45 12.13 -12.97 -28.80
C ALA A 45 13.62 -12.77 -29.17
N PRO A 46 14.53 -13.62 -28.65
CA PRO A 46 15.99 -13.44 -28.81
C PRO A 46 16.47 -13.50 -30.26
N ASP A 47 15.68 -14.11 -31.15
CA ASP A 47 15.98 -14.21 -32.58
C ASP A 47 15.53 -12.98 -33.39
N ALA A 48 14.79 -12.04 -32.78
CA ALA A 48 14.33 -10.83 -33.43
C ALA A 48 15.44 -9.76 -33.51
N GLN A 49 15.67 -9.21 -34.69
CA GLN A 49 16.68 -8.16 -34.89
C GLN A 49 16.10 -6.76 -34.65
N VAL A 50 16.72 -5.97 -33.76
CA VAL A 50 16.37 -4.55 -33.58
C VAL A 50 17.08 -3.71 -34.64
N ILE A 51 16.32 -2.93 -35.40
CA ILE A 51 16.77 -2.12 -36.53
C ILE A 51 16.54 -0.63 -36.22
N CYS A 52 17.56 0.20 -36.45
CA CYS A 52 17.45 1.66 -36.35
C CYS A 52 17.07 2.29 -37.71
N PRO A 53 16.44 3.48 -37.75
CA PRO A 53 15.82 4.08 -38.95
C PRO A 53 16.68 4.16 -40.22
N ASP A 54 18.02 4.20 -40.07
CA ASP A 54 18.96 4.37 -41.19
C ASP A 54 19.32 3.05 -41.92
N SER A 55 18.63 1.95 -41.62
CA SER A 55 18.95 0.62 -42.14
C SER A 55 18.00 0.17 -43.26
N ILE A 56 18.51 -0.50 -44.29
CA ILE A 56 17.70 -1.07 -45.38
C ILE A 56 16.88 -2.27 -44.87
N ILE A 57 15.55 -2.23 -45.02
CA ILE A 57 14.64 -3.32 -44.65
C ILE A 57 14.40 -4.21 -45.87
N ASN A 58 14.87 -5.46 -45.84
CA ASN A 58 14.76 -6.40 -46.96
C ASN A 58 13.35 -6.97 -47.18
N ASP A 59 12.52 -7.05 -46.13
CA ASP A 59 11.12 -7.52 -46.19
C ASP A 59 10.29 -6.80 -45.11
N ALA A 60 9.53 -5.78 -45.52
CA ALA A 60 8.71 -4.97 -44.60
C ALA A 60 7.53 -5.76 -43.99
N SER A 61 7.14 -6.89 -44.57
CA SER A 61 6.03 -7.71 -44.06
C SER A 61 6.38 -8.53 -42.81
N LYS A 62 7.69 -8.65 -42.49
CA LYS A 62 8.21 -9.37 -41.32
C LYS A 62 8.82 -8.47 -40.26
N CYS A 63 8.64 -7.16 -40.42
CA CYS A 63 9.19 -6.13 -39.56
C CYS A 63 8.06 -5.48 -38.76
N LEU A 64 8.19 -5.46 -37.44
CA LEU A 64 7.32 -4.67 -36.56
C LEU A 64 7.87 -3.24 -36.46
N LYS A 65 7.05 -2.23 -36.73
CA LYS A 65 7.43 -0.83 -36.48
C LYS A 65 6.94 -0.38 -35.10
N LEU A 66 7.85 -0.02 -34.19
CA LEU A 66 7.53 0.59 -32.89
C LEU A 66 7.72 2.11 -32.95
N SER A 67 6.65 2.87 -32.73
CA SER A 67 6.68 4.32 -32.60
C SER A 67 6.29 4.73 -31.18
N LEU A 68 7.16 5.48 -30.50
CA LEU A 68 6.88 6.10 -29.21
C LEU A 68 6.74 7.62 -29.37
N SER A 69 5.88 8.22 -28.55
CA SER A 69 5.82 9.67 -28.36
C SER A 69 5.44 10.01 -26.92
N ALA A 70 6.21 10.87 -26.27
CA ALA A 70 5.77 11.60 -25.09
C ALA A 70 5.28 12.98 -25.55
N ASP A 71 4.36 13.57 -24.79
CA ASP A 71 3.75 14.88 -25.00
C ASP A 71 2.42 14.86 -25.77
N ASN A 72 1.38 15.26 -25.03
CA ASN A 72 0.02 15.42 -25.52
C ASN A 72 -0.14 16.73 -26.32
N ALA A 73 0.57 16.88 -27.44
CA ALA A 73 0.55 18.11 -28.24
C ALA A 73 -0.87 18.54 -28.69
N SER A 74 -1.83 17.60 -28.74
CA SER A 74 -3.23 17.86 -29.06
C SER A 74 -4.15 18.07 -27.85
N GLY A 75 -3.71 17.77 -26.62
CA GLY A 75 -4.55 17.87 -25.41
C GLY A 75 -5.49 16.68 -25.19
N ASP A 76 -5.45 15.63 -26.02
CA ASP A 76 -6.42 14.53 -26.05
C ASP A 76 -6.16 13.38 -25.06
N ILE A 77 -5.01 13.32 -24.37
CA ILE A 77 -4.70 12.30 -23.35
C ILE A 77 -4.62 12.94 -21.95
N PRO A 78 -5.51 12.59 -21.00
CA PRO A 78 -5.44 13.08 -19.63
C PRO A 78 -4.10 12.74 -18.93
N ALA A 79 -3.71 13.54 -17.94
CA ALA A 79 -2.42 13.40 -17.24
C ALA A 79 -2.18 11.99 -16.68
N GLY A 80 -0.94 11.51 -16.81
CA GLY A 80 -0.55 10.11 -16.52
C GLY A 80 -1.17 9.04 -17.43
N GLY A 81 -1.98 9.42 -18.43
CA GLY A 81 -2.64 8.50 -19.34
C GLY A 81 -1.81 8.15 -20.57
N TYR A 82 -2.29 7.16 -21.34
CA TYR A 82 -1.68 6.74 -22.59
C TYR A 82 -2.68 6.20 -23.61
N LYS A 83 -2.24 6.13 -24.87
CA LYS A 83 -2.91 5.49 -25.99
C LYS A 83 -2.00 4.44 -26.62
N ILE A 84 -2.56 3.29 -26.97
CA ILE A 84 -1.89 2.21 -27.69
C ILE A 84 -2.72 1.90 -28.94
N ASN A 85 -2.07 1.82 -30.08
CA ASN A 85 -2.60 1.19 -31.28
C ASN A 85 -1.59 0.15 -31.75
N ALA A 86 -1.94 -1.13 -31.62
CA ALA A 86 -1.07 -2.25 -31.87
C ALA A 86 -1.69 -3.23 -32.87
N ASP A 87 -0.87 -3.71 -33.79
CA ASP A 87 -1.06 -4.89 -34.61
C ASP A 87 0.28 -5.63 -34.80
N PRO A 88 0.31 -6.84 -35.38
CA PRO A 88 1.54 -7.62 -35.54
C PRO A 88 2.66 -6.96 -36.35
N THR A 89 2.38 -5.89 -37.10
CA THR A 89 3.34 -5.18 -37.97
C THR A 89 3.58 -3.72 -37.56
N SER A 90 2.70 -3.13 -36.74
CA SER A 90 2.84 -1.75 -36.26
C SER A 90 2.34 -1.56 -34.83
N VAL A 91 3.13 -0.88 -34.01
CA VAL A 91 2.78 -0.47 -32.65
C VAL A 91 3.07 1.01 -32.46
N CYS A 92 2.06 1.76 -32.06
CA CYS A 92 2.17 3.16 -31.67
C CYS A 92 1.75 3.30 -30.21
N ILE A 93 2.63 3.86 -29.38
CA ILE A 93 2.37 4.15 -27.98
C ILE A 93 2.62 5.63 -27.73
N SER A 94 1.60 6.33 -27.23
CA SER A 94 1.65 7.75 -26.91
C SER A 94 1.26 7.97 -25.46
N GLY A 95 2.09 8.67 -24.70
CA GLY A 95 1.80 9.06 -23.31
C GLY A 95 1.52 10.56 -23.18
N SER A 96 0.71 10.95 -22.19
CA SER A 96 0.52 12.38 -21.88
C SER A 96 1.80 13.08 -21.41
N ASP A 97 2.68 12.28 -20.79
CA ASP A 97 3.95 12.65 -20.18
C ASP A 97 4.83 11.38 -20.12
N THR A 98 6.02 11.47 -19.51
CA THR A 98 6.92 10.33 -19.30
C THR A 98 6.25 9.18 -18.53
N SER A 99 5.51 9.47 -17.45
CA SER A 99 4.83 8.42 -16.66
C SER A 99 3.81 7.68 -17.52
N GLY A 100 2.98 8.41 -18.27
CA GLY A 100 1.99 7.82 -19.18
C GLY A 100 2.65 6.93 -20.23
N LEU A 101 3.72 7.41 -20.87
CA LEU A 101 4.44 6.65 -21.91
C LEU A 101 5.04 5.35 -21.35
N ILE A 102 5.72 5.42 -20.20
CA ILE A 102 6.31 4.23 -19.56
C ILE A 102 5.22 3.23 -19.16
N CYS A 103 4.09 3.70 -18.60
CA CYS A 103 2.95 2.83 -18.28
C CYS A 103 2.39 2.14 -19.54
N GLY A 104 2.25 2.88 -20.65
CA GLY A 104 1.77 2.34 -21.92
C GLY A 104 2.68 1.25 -22.49
N ILE A 105 4.00 1.41 -22.37
CA ILE A 105 4.98 0.39 -22.77
C ILE A 105 4.80 -0.88 -21.92
N PHE A 106 4.67 -0.75 -20.61
CA PHE A 106 4.47 -1.92 -19.75
C PHE A 106 3.10 -2.57 -19.95
N ASP A 107 2.03 -1.82 -20.23
CA ASP A 107 0.73 -2.38 -20.60
C ASP A 107 0.83 -3.20 -21.89
N TYR A 108 1.51 -2.65 -22.91
CA TYR A 108 1.77 -3.37 -24.15
C TYR A 108 2.55 -4.68 -23.90
N ILE A 109 3.66 -4.61 -23.17
CA ILE A 109 4.49 -5.78 -22.82
C ILE A 109 3.66 -6.83 -22.08
N ARG A 110 2.85 -6.41 -21.11
CA ARG A 110 1.98 -7.28 -20.32
C ARG A 110 0.97 -8.00 -21.20
N ARG A 111 0.27 -7.29 -22.09
CA ARG A 111 -0.73 -7.87 -23.01
C ARG A 111 -0.11 -8.87 -23.98
N VAL A 112 1.04 -8.53 -24.57
CA VAL A 112 1.77 -9.44 -25.47
C VAL A 112 2.26 -10.69 -24.74
N THR A 113 2.78 -10.52 -23.52
CA THR A 113 3.25 -11.65 -22.69
C THR A 113 2.09 -12.59 -22.33
N LEU A 114 0.93 -12.05 -21.95
CA LEU A 114 -0.26 -12.85 -21.62
C LEU A 114 -0.89 -13.51 -22.85
N ALA A 115 -0.78 -12.89 -24.02
CA ALA A 115 -1.26 -13.44 -25.28
C ALA A 115 -0.31 -14.45 -25.93
N ASP A 116 0.90 -14.62 -25.39
CA ASP A 116 1.97 -15.45 -25.96
C ASP A 116 2.37 -15.05 -27.39
N GLY A 117 2.29 -13.75 -27.70
CA GLY A 117 2.63 -13.24 -29.03
C GLY A 117 2.09 -11.84 -29.32
N PHE A 118 2.55 -11.26 -30.44
CA PHE A 118 2.11 -9.95 -30.90
C PHE A 118 0.65 -10.01 -31.35
N VAL A 119 -0.18 -9.12 -30.79
CA VAL A 119 -1.64 -9.13 -30.97
C VAL A 119 -2.18 -7.76 -31.38
N SER A 120 -3.30 -7.76 -32.11
CA SER A 120 -4.01 -6.54 -32.48
C SER A 120 -4.92 -6.04 -31.38
N PHE A 121 -4.75 -4.79 -30.95
CA PHE A 121 -5.67 -4.11 -30.03
C PHE A 121 -5.45 -2.60 -30.05
N THR A 122 -6.47 -1.87 -29.62
CA THR A 122 -6.35 -0.47 -29.25
C THR A 122 -6.64 -0.32 -27.76
N ALA A 123 -5.99 0.64 -27.10
CA ALA A 123 -6.24 0.98 -25.72
C ALA A 123 -6.10 2.49 -25.51
N GLU A 124 -6.99 3.05 -24.72
CA GLU A 124 -6.87 4.39 -24.14
C GLU A 124 -7.08 4.23 -22.64
N CYS A 125 -6.08 4.59 -21.86
CA CYS A 125 -6.09 4.33 -20.43
C CYS A 125 -5.69 5.60 -19.66
N VAL A 126 -6.42 5.88 -18.60
CA VAL A 126 -6.18 6.99 -17.69
C VAL A 126 -6.16 6.41 -16.28
N PRO A 127 -5.16 6.70 -15.45
CA PRO A 127 -5.09 6.15 -14.11
C PRO A 127 -6.30 6.61 -13.28
N SER A 128 -6.90 5.68 -12.54
CA SER A 128 -8.07 5.93 -11.69
C SER A 128 -7.73 6.84 -10.50
N GLN A 129 -6.49 6.80 -10.03
CA GLN A 129 -5.97 7.65 -8.95
C GLN A 129 -4.79 8.50 -9.43
N PRO A 130 -4.78 9.84 -9.21
CA PRO A 130 -3.71 10.71 -9.69
C PRO A 130 -2.34 10.43 -9.05
N LEU A 131 -2.28 10.35 -7.73
CA LEU A 131 -1.09 9.96 -6.97
C LEU A 131 -1.22 8.50 -6.52
N ARG A 132 -0.22 7.69 -6.88
CA ARG A 132 -0.18 6.24 -6.62
C ARG A 132 1.18 5.93 -6.02
N MET A 133 1.23 5.89 -4.69
CA MET A 133 2.47 6.02 -3.94
C MET A 133 2.82 4.79 -3.11
N LEU A 134 4.12 4.63 -2.83
CA LEU A 134 4.64 3.70 -1.84
C LEU A 134 5.48 4.41 -0.79
N ASN A 135 5.25 4.05 0.47
CA ASN A 135 5.97 4.58 1.62
C ASN A 135 6.89 3.51 2.17
N HIS A 136 8.19 3.78 2.17
CA HIS A 136 9.18 2.90 2.78
C HIS A 136 9.40 3.24 4.25
N TRP A 137 9.38 2.22 5.12
CA TRP A 137 9.73 2.35 6.53
C TRP A 137 11.18 1.95 6.81
N ASP A 138 12.04 2.25 5.84
CA ASP A 138 13.45 1.90 5.82
C ASP A 138 14.27 2.87 6.69
N ASN A 139 15.03 2.32 7.61
CA ASN A 139 15.98 3.06 8.44
C ASN A 139 17.34 3.13 7.75
N ALA A 140 18.09 4.21 8.01
CA ALA A 140 19.41 4.40 7.42
C ALA A 140 20.44 3.31 7.80
N ASP A 141 20.23 2.57 8.88
CA ASP A 141 21.08 1.42 9.27
C ASP A 141 20.78 0.14 8.47
N GLY A 142 19.78 0.17 7.59
CA GLY A 142 19.34 -0.94 6.75
C GLY A 142 18.26 -1.82 7.38
N SER A 143 17.85 -1.58 8.62
CA SER A 143 16.63 -2.20 9.16
C SER A 143 15.38 -1.58 8.52
N ILE A 144 14.28 -2.32 8.47
CA ILE A 144 12.98 -1.79 8.04
C ILE A 144 12.03 -1.94 9.22
N GLU A 145 11.45 -0.83 9.68
CA GLU A 145 10.40 -0.87 10.69
C GLU A 145 9.17 -1.55 10.11
N ARG A 146 8.71 -2.63 10.76
CA ARG A 146 7.66 -3.52 10.23
C ARG A 146 7.99 -4.13 8.88
N GLY A 147 9.28 -4.36 8.60
CA GLY A 147 9.73 -5.11 7.43
C GLY A 147 9.77 -6.61 7.69
N TYR A 148 9.18 -7.39 6.78
CA TYR A 148 9.12 -8.86 6.88
C TYR A 148 9.68 -9.56 5.62
N SER A 149 10.54 -8.83 4.90
CA SER A 149 11.09 -9.19 3.58
C SER A 149 12.60 -8.97 3.48
N GLY A 150 13.31 -9.09 4.61
CA GLY A 150 14.73 -8.78 4.71
C GLY A 150 15.02 -7.33 5.15
N ARG A 151 16.15 -6.79 4.70
CA ARG A 151 16.69 -5.45 5.00
C ARG A 151 16.36 -4.45 3.89
N SER A 152 16.67 -3.18 4.14
CA SER A 152 16.56 -2.12 3.14
C SER A 152 17.51 -2.36 1.97
N PHE A 153 17.02 -2.13 0.75
CA PHE A 153 17.85 -2.02 -0.45
C PHE A 153 18.15 -0.57 -0.84
N PHE A 154 17.52 0.41 -0.17
CA PHE A 154 17.88 1.82 -0.30
C PHE A 154 19.01 2.21 0.65
N PHE A 155 19.03 1.66 1.86
CA PHE A 155 19.97 2.05 2.89
C PHE A 155 20.84 0.89 3.37
N SER A 156 22.14 1.16 3.48
CA SER A 156 23.10 0.24 4.10
C SER A 156 24.19 1.04 4.82
N ASP A 157 24.46 0.69 6.07
CA ASP A 157 25.49 1.32 6.92
C ASP A 157 25.43 2.86 6.95
N GLY A 158 24.22 3.43 7.00
CA GLY A 158 24.01 4.87 7.03
C GLY A 158 24.15 5.55 5.67
N LYS A 159 24.26 4.83 4.55
CA LYS A 159 24.40 5.40 3.21
C LYS A 159 23.18 5.09 2.35
N LEU A 160 22.82 6.02 1.47
CA LEU A 160 21.82 5.81 0.43
C LEU A 160 22.49 5.17 -0.80
N ILE A 161 21.97 4.02 -1.21
CA ILE A 161 22.49 3.14 -2.25
C ILE A 161 21.69 3.33 -3.54
N VAL A 162 22.40 3.39 -4.67
CA VAL A 162 21.81 3.38 -6.02
C VAL A 162 22.59 2.36 -6.85
N ASN A 163 21.90 1.33 -7.32
CA ASN A 163 22.47 0.18 -8.04
C ASN A 163 21.41 -0.52 -8.93
N GLU A 164 21.79 -1.66 -9.52
CA GLU A 164 20.91 -2.48 -10.37
C GLU A 164 19.61 -2.90 -9.67
N ARG A 165 19.64 -3.13 -8.35
CA ARG A 165 18.45 -3.47 -7.58
C ARG A 165 17.50 -2.28 -7.48
N THR A 166 17.99 -1.08 -7.18
CA THR A 166 17.13 0.13 -7.19
C THR A 166 16.55 0.41 -8.57
N GLU A 167 17.27 0.06 -9.64
CA GLU A 167 16.75 0.16 -11.01
C GLU A 167 15.67 -0.87 -11.30
N MET A 168 15.87 -2.14 -10.92
CA MET A 168 14.83 -3.16 -11.02
C MET A 168 13.58 -2.79 -10.20
N TYR A 169 13.76 -2.19 -9.02
CA TYR A 169 12.65 -1.65 -8.24
C TYR A 169 11.86 -0.58 -9.01
N ALA A 170 12.54 0.42 -9.58
CA ALA A 170 11.89 1.46 -10.38
C ALA A 170 11.13 0.87 -11.58
N ARG A 171 11.70 -0.13 -12.26
CA ARG A 171 11.04 -0.89 -13.35
C ARG A 171 9.77 -1.58 -12.87
N LEU A 172 9.85 -2.32 -11.76
CA LEU A 172 8.70 -3.03 -11.18
C LEU A 172 7.59 -2.04 -10.82
N MET A 173 7.92 -0.90 -10.20
CA MET A 173 6.95 0.09 -9.75
C MET A 173 6.26 0.79 -10.92
N ALA A 174 7.04 1.22 -11.92
CA ALA A 174 6.48 1.83 -13.12
C ALA A 174 5.61 0.85 -13.93
N SER A 175 5.93 -0.45 -13.92
CA SER A 175 5.15 -1.47 -14.64
C SER A 175 3.72 -1.67 -14.12
N ILE A 176 3.47 -1.27 -12.88
CA ILE A 176 2.15 -1.28 -12.24
C ILE A 176 1.62 0.15 -12.00
N GLY A 177 2.28 1.15 -12.59
CA GLY A 177 1.83 2.53 -12.62
C GLY A 177 2.10 3.36 -11.36
N ILE A 178 2.90 2.90 -10.39
CA ILE A 178 3.31 3.72 -9.24
C ILE A 178 4.11 4.93 -9.75
N ASN A 179 3.78 6.12 -9.25
CA ASN A 179 4.38 7.38 -9.70
C ASN A 179 4.99 8.22 -8.57
N GLY A 180 4.98 7.74 -7.32
CA GLY A 180 5.65 8.39 -6.21
C GLY A 180 6.19 7.39 -5.20
N VAL A 181 7.41 7.61 -4.72
CA VAL A 181 8.05 6.74 -3.71
C VAL A 181 8.67 7.59 -2.62
N VAL A 182 8.28 7.36 -1.38
CA VAL A 182 8.98 7.83 -0.19
C VAL A 182 9.99 6.77 0.21
N ILE A 183 11.27 7.11 0.33
CA ILE A 183 12.34 6.12 0.46
C ILE A 183 12.76 5.78 1.90
N ASN A 184 12.40 6.60 2.89
CA ASN A 184 12.86 6.45 4.27
C ASN A 184 11.73 6.50 5.29
N ASN A 185 11.99 5.91 6.45
CA ASN A 185 11.04 5.79 7.53
C ASN A 185 10.46 7.13 8.00
N VAL A 186 9.14 7.13 8.23
CA VAL A 186 8.38 8.22 8.84
C VAL A 186 8.85 8.53 10.25
N ASN A 187 9.43 7.55 10.96
CA ASN A 187 10.15 7.76 12.22
C ASN A 187 11.63 8.09 11.92
N VAL A 188 11.95 9.36 11.70
CA VAL A 188 13.29 9.78 11.24
C VAL A 188 14.32 9.69 12.37
N ARG A 189 15.21 8.69 12.30
CA ARG A 189 16.18 8.36 13.37
C ARG A 189 17.61 8.23 12.84
N GLY A 190 18.58 8.35 13.75
CA GLY A 190 19.99 8.11 13.45
C GLY A 190 20.51 8.95 12.28
N SER A 191 21.24 8.32 11.36
CA SER A 191 21.80 9.00 10.18
C SER A 191 20.74 9.55 9.22
N ALA A 192 19.50 9.05 9.23
CA ALA A 192 18.43 9.58 8.38
C ALA A 192 18.10 11.05 8.68
N LYS A 193 18.42 11.55 9.89
CA LYS A 193 18.30 12.98 10.23
C LYS A 193 19.16 13.90 9.35
N ARG A 194 20.21 13.35 8.73
CA ARG A 194 21.11 14.09 7.83
C ARG A 194 20.69 14.00 6.36
N LEU A 195 19.55 13.39 6.01
CA LEU A 195 19.07 13.30 4.61
C LEU A 195 18.93 14.67 3.93
N LEU A 196 18.73 15.74 4.70
CA LEU A 196 18.62 17.11 4.22
C LEU A 196 19.97 17.84 4.05
N THR A 197 21.10 17.16 4.34
CA THR A 197 22.44 17.76 4.29
C THR A 197 23.22 17.31 3.06
N ALA A 198 24.39 17.92 2.85
CA ALA A 198 25.31 17.56 1.78
C ALA A 198 25.75 16.08 1.81
N ASP A 199 25.67 15.40 2.96
CA ASP A 199 26.06 14.00 3.13
C ASP A 199 25.31 13.04 2.19
N TYR A 200 24.06 13.37 1.83
CA TYR A 200 23.20 12.52 0.99
C TYR A 200 22.89 13.12 -0.38
N ALA A 201 23.30 14.36 -0.63
CA ALA A 201 22.85 15.12 -1.79
C ALA A 201 23.22 14.44 -3.13
N ASP A 202 24.43 13.90 -3.26
CA ASP A 202 24.87 13.15 -4.46
C ASP A 202 24.02 11.87 -4.69
N SER A 203 23.69 11.14 -3.62
CA SER A 203 22.91 9.91 -3.73
C SER A 203 21.43 10.21 -4.01
N LEU A 204 20.88 11.28 -3.45
CA LEU A 204 19.52 11.73 -3.72
C LEU A 204 19.35 12.20 -5.17
N GLU A 205 20.34 12.91 -5.71
CA GLU A 205 20.38 13.30 -7.12
C GLU A 205 20.37 12.08 -8.03
N LYS A 206 21.29 11.12 -7.82
CA LYS A 206 21.35 9.87 -8.60
C LYS A 206 20.06 9.05 -8.53
N LEU A 207 19.47 8.94 -7.34
CA LEU A 207 18.22 8.20 -7.16
C LEU A 207 17.04 8.94 -7.79
N GLY A 208 17.01 10.27 -7.69
CA GLY A 208 16.04 11.10 -8.35
C GLY A 208 16.11 10.99 -9.87
N GLU A 209 17.31 11.05 -10.46
CA GLU A 209 17.50 10.81 -11.89
C GLU A 209 17.01 9.42 -12.31
N LEU A 210 17.32 8.39 -11.51
CA LEU A 210 16.83 7.03 -11.75
C LEU A 210 15.30 6.96 -11.75
N PHE A 211 14.64 7.46 -10.71
CA PHE A 211 13.18 7.47 -10.62
C PHE A 211 12.52 8.32 -11.71
N GLY A 212 13.12 9.46 -12.05
CA GLY A 212 12.63 10.36 -13.10
C GLY A 212 12.56 9.68 -14.47
N ARG A 213 13.53 8.83 -14.81
CA ARG A 213 13.50 8.04 -16.06
C ARG A 213 12.28 7.12 -16.16
N TYR A 214 11.78 6.64 -15.02
CA TYR A 214 10.60 5.78 -14.93
C TYR A 214 9.29 6.54 -14.64
N GLY A 215 9.31 7.88 -14.66
CA GLY A 215 8.14 8.70 -14.35
C GLY A 215 7.75 8.69 -12.86
N ILE A 216 8.67 8.32 -11.97
CA ILE A 216 8.44 8.25 -10.52
C ILE A 216 9.01 9.51 -9.86
N LYS A 217 8.22 10.14 -9.00
CA LYS A 217 8.67 11.25 -8.14
C LYS A 217 9.30 10.73 -6.86
N LEU A 218 10.44 11.31 -6.48
CA LEU A 218 11.16 10.98 -5.24
C LEU A 218 10.62 11.82 -4.07
N PHE A 219 10.27 11.16 -2.97
CA PHE A 219 9.88 11.80 -1.72
C PHE A 219 10.77 11.30 -0.58
N ILE A 220 10.92 12.13 0.46
CA ILE A 220 11.63 11.76 1.69
C ILE A 220 10.81 12.17 2.92
N CYS A 221 11.04 11.49 4.05
CA CYS A 221 10.57 11.94 5.35
C CYS A 221 11.64 12.80 6.03
N PRO A 222 11.40 14.10 6.26
CA PRO A 222 12.30 14.93 7.05
C PRO A 222 12.09 14.74 8.56
N ASP A 223 13.13 15.00 9.35
CA ASP A 223 12.95 15.29 10.78
C ASP A 223 12.32 16.69 10.89
N PHE A 224 11.12 16.83 11.46
CA PHE A 224 10.50 18.14 11.64
C PHE A 224 11.38 19.07 12.50
N ALA A 225 12.14 18.50 13.43
CA ALA A 225 13.11 19.22 14.25
C ALA A 225 14.50 19.36 13.58
N ALA A 226 14.61 19.15 12.26
CA ALA A 226 15.86 19.32 11.52
C ALA A 226 16.56 20.68 11.71
N PRO A 227 15.84 21.83 11.83
CA PRO A 227 16.48 23.11 12.16
C PRO A 227 17.34 23.03 13.42
N ILE A 228 16.95 22.23 14.41
CA ILE A 228 17.74 21.96 15.62
C ILE A 228 18.78 20.88 15.34
N SER A 229 18.34 19.70 14.88
CA SER A 229 19.20 18.51 14.88
C SER A 229 20.36 18.57 13.89
N VAL A 230 20.20 19.32 12.79
CA VAL A 230 21.22 19.48 11.75
C VAL A 230 21.40 20.93 11.30
N GLY A 231 20.45 21.82 11.58
CA GLY A 231 20.50 23.24 11.20
C GLY A 231 21.20 24.15 12.19
N GLY A 232 21.45 23.71 13.43
CA GLY A 232 22.13 24.50 14.46
C GLY A 232 21.28 25.59 15.12
N LEU A 233 19.96 25.60 14.90
CA LEU A 233 19.02 26.47 15.61
C LEU A 233 18.67 25.89 16.99
N ASP A 234 18.14 26.74 17.86
CA ASP A 234 17.66 26.37 19.20
C ASP A 234 16.16 26.06 19.25
N THR A 235 15.45 26.21 18.13
CA THR A 235 14.01 25.98 18.00
C THR A 235 13.65 25.37 16.63
N ALA A 236 12.49 24.74 16.56
CA ALA A 236 11.84 24.30 15.32
C ALA A 236 10.38 24.77 15.25
N ASP A 237 10.05 25.88 15.94
CA ASP A 237 8.74 26.53 15.84
C ASP A 237 8.48 26.96 14.39
N PRO A 238 7.44 26.44 13.71
CA PRO A 238 7.17 26.75 12.31
C PRO A 238 6.82 28.22 12.04
N LEU A 239 6.59 29.04 13.07
CA LEU A 239 6.36 30.48 12.95
C LEU A 239 7.60 31.34 13.29
N ASP A 240 8.73 30.74 13.71
CA ASP A 240 9.99 31.47 13.90
C ASP A 240 10.63 31.77 12.54
N GLU A 241 10.92 33.05 12.27
CA GLU A 241 11.48 33.49 10.97
C GLU A 241 12.79 32.79 10.61
N ARG A 242 13.62 32.42 11.61
CA ARG A 242 14.87 31.70 11.39
C ARG A 242 14.61 30.27 10.92
N VAL A 243 13.59 29.62 11.46
CA VAL A 243 13.14 28.27 11.06
C VAL A 243 12.57 28.30 9.64
N VAL A 244 11.73 29.30 9.34
CA VAL A 244 11.16 29.50 7.99
C VAL A 244 12.28 29.72 6.96
N SER A 245 13.25 30.58 7.26
CA SER A 245 14.40 30.82 6.38
C SER A 245 15.21 29.55 6.15
N TRP A 246 15.49 28.79 7.21
CA TRP A 246 16.25 27.55 7.12
C TRP A 246 15.58 26.52 6.19
N TRP A 247 14.26 26.32 6.35
CA TRP A 247 13.51 25.42 5.47
C TRP A 247 13.47 25.90 4.02
N ASN A 248 13.32 27.21 3.79
CA ASN A 248 13.36 27.77 2.44
C ASN A 248 14.67 27.47 1.71
N ASP A 249 15.81 27.57 2.41
CA ASP A 249 17.13 27.31 1.84
C ASP A 249 17.33 25.82 1.52
N VAL A 250 16.99 24.94 2.47
CA VAL A 250 17.08 23.48 2.31
C VAL A 250 16.20 23.00 1.16
N ILE A 251 14.95 23.45 1.12
CA ILE A 251 13.98 23.06 0.09
C ILE A 251 14.43 23.58 -1.28
N THR A 252 14.88 24.83 -1.37
CA THR A 252 15.42 25.38 -2.63
C THR A 252 16.58 24.54 -3.13
N SER A 253 17.54 24.20 -2.27
CA SER A 253 18.68 23.36 -2.65
C SER A 253 18.27 21.96 -3.14
N LEU A 254 17.29 21.33 -2.50
CA LEU A 254 16.80 20.01 -2.91
C LEU A 254 16.12 20.05 -4.28
N PHE A 255 15.22 21.00 -4.52
CA PHE A 255 14.47 21.09 -5.78
C PHE A 255 15.35 21.51 -6.96
N GLU A 256 16.34 22.38 -6.75
CA GLU A 256 17.30 22.75 -7.80
C GLU A 256 18.21 21.58 -8.18
N ARG A 257 18.55 20.72 -7.21
CA ARG A 257 19.46 19.60 -7.41
C ARG A 257 18.78 18.33 -7.91
N VAL A 258 17.54 18.08 -7.51
CA VAL A 258 16.82 16.84 -7.80
C VAL A 258 15.52 17.15 -8.55
N PRO A 259 15.53 17.24 -9.90
CA PRO A 259 14.37 17.66 -10.68
C PRO A 259 13.12 16.77 -10.54
N SER A 260 13.31 15.49 -10.17
CA SER A 260 12.21 14.54 -9.92
C SER A 260 11.72 14.55 -8.46
N PHE A 261 12.24 15.45 -7.62
CA PHE A 261 11.80 15.56 -6.24
C PHE A 261 10.33 15.99 -6.19
N GLY A 262 9.53 15.24 -5.44
CA GLY A 262 8.10 15.47 -5.28
C GLY A 262 7.76 16.26 -4.03
N GLY A 263 8.57 16.15 -2.97
CA GLY A 263 8.36 16.84 -1.70
C GLY A 263 8.54 15.93 -0.49
N PHE A 264 7.78 16.19 0.58
CA PHE A 264 7.94 15.53 1.87
C PHE A 264 6.74 14.68 2.28
N LEU A 265 7.00 13.59 3.00
CA LEU A 265 6.02 12.90 3.84
C LEU A 265 6.35 13.14 5.31
N VAL A 266 5.42 13.67 6.10
CA VAL A 266 5.69 14.10 7.49
C VAL A 266 4.84 13.32 8.48
N LYS A 267 5.49 12.71 9.49
CA LYS A 267 4.86 12.25 10.74
C LYS A 267 5.28 13.19 11.86
N ALA A 268 4.32 13.91 12.43
CA ALA A 268 4.56 14.90 13.48
C ALA A 268 3.58 14.68 14.65
N ASP A 269 4.01 15.01 15.87
CA ASP A 269 3.22 14.92 17.12
C ASP A 269 2.59 13.53 17.36
N SER A 270 3.28 12.47 16.93
CA SER A 270 2.77 11.09 16.99
C SER A 270 3.86 10.15 17.48
N GLU A 271 3.58 9.38 18.53
CA GLU A 271 4.46 8.33 19.07
C GLU A 271 5.87 8.83 19.40
N GLY A 272 5.96 10.06 19.93
CA GLY A 272 7.21 10.71 20.31
C GLY A 272 7.98 11.36 19.16
N GLN A 273 7.43 11.40 17.93
CA GLN A 273 8.00 12.23 16.86
C GLN A 273 7.75 13.72 17.15
N PRO A 274 8.75 14.59 16.90
CA PRO A 274 8.59 16.03 17.10
C PRO A 274 7.57 16.63 16.14
N GLY A 275 6.93 17.72 16.54
CA GLY A 275 5.96 18.40 15.71
C GLY A 275 5.51 19.75 16.26
N PRO A 276 4.59 20.43 15.55
CA PRO A 276 4.05 21.73 15.93
C PRO A 276 3.48 21.84 17.36
N PHE A 277 2.90 20.78 17.92
CA PHE A 277 2.31 20.85 19.27
C PHE A 277 3.32 21.19 20.37
N ALA A 278 4.59 20.79 20.19
CA ALA A 278 5.67 21.14 21.14
C ALA A 278 5.89 22.66 21.27
N TYR A 279 5.41 23.44 20.29
CA TYR A 279 5.55 24.89 20.22
C TYR A 279 4.20 25.63 20.38
N GLY A 280 3.13 24.91 20.76
CA GLY A 280 1.78 25.49 20.86
C GLY A 280 1.20 25.90 19.51
N ARG A 281 1.61 25.23 18.42
CA ARG A 281 1.16 25.49 17.05
C ARG A 281 0.22 24.39 16.56
N THR A 282 -0.49 24.64 15.47
CA THR A 282 -1.37 23.65 14.83
C THR A 282 -0.63 22.83 13.78
N HIS A 283 -1.24 21.72 13.33
CA HIS A 283 -0.73 20.98 12.17
C HIS A 283 -0.75 21.83 10.89
N ALA A 284 -1.71 22.74 10.73
CA ALA A 284 -1.76 23.67 9.60
C ALA A 284 -0.53 24.60 9.59
N ASP A 285 -0.14 25.17 10.75
CA ASP A 285 1.06 26.01 10.85
C ASP A 285 2.32 25.27 10.38
N GLY A 286 2.51 24.04 10.86
CA GLY A 286 3.65 23.20 10.50
C GLY A 286 3.67 22.82 9.02
N ALA A 287 2.54 22.33 8.50
CA ALA A 287 2.41 21.90 7.12
C ALA A 287 2.58 23.08 6.15
N ASN A 288 1.92 24.21 6.42
CA ASN A 288 1.93 25.39 5.55
C ASN A 288 3.29 26.08 5.50
N MET A 289 4.08 26.02 6.58
CA MET A 289 5.47 26.52 6.56
C MET A 289 6.29 25.77 5.49
N LEU A 290 6.23 24.43 5.48
CA LEU A 290 6.91 23.61 4.48
C LEU A 290 6.31 23.81 3.08
N ALA A 291 4.99 23.86 2.99
CA ALA A 291 4.27 23.90 1.72
C ALA A 291 4.53 25.22 0.95
N ARG A 292 4.55 26.36 1.66
CA ARG A 292 4.87 27.67 1.08
C ARG A 292 6.28 27.71 0.48
N ALA A 293 7.25 27.07 1.13
CA ALA A 293 8.63 26.97 0.61
C ALA A 293 8.71 26.16 -0.70
N MET A 294 7.88 25.13 -0.85
CA MET A 294 7.86 24.24 -2.02
C MET A 294 7.05 24.75 -3.20
N LYS A 295 6.10 25.66 -2.96
CA LYS A 295 5.06 26.06 -3.93
C LYS A 295 5.64 26.50 -5.29
N LYS A 296 6.75 27.27 -5.29
CA LYS A 296 7.43 27.74 -6.52
C LYS A 296 8.02 26.63 -7.39
N PHE A 297 8.19 25.42 -6.84
CA PHE A 297 8.73 24.25 -7.55
C PHE A 297 7.65 23.23 -7.92
N GLY A 298 6.39 23.46 -7.54
CA GLY A 298 5.30 22.48 -7.71
C GLY A 298 5.40 21.27 -6.78
N GLY A 299 6.18 21.37 -5.69
CA GLY A 299 6.31 20.33 -4.68
C GLY A 299 5.10 20.26 -3.74
N ILE A 300 4.87 19.10 -3.14
CA ILE A 300 3.77 18.86 -2.21
C ILE A 300 4.26 18.44 -0.82
N VAL A 301 3.47 18.74 0.21
CA VAL A 301 3.67 18.25 1.57
C VAL A 301 2.58 17.26 1.90
N ILE A 302 2.97 16.00 2.08
CA ILE A 302 2.08 14.94 2.52
C ILE A 302 2.17 14.87 4.05
N TRP A 303 1.10 15.25 4.75
CA TRP A 303 1.06 15.34 6.20
C TRP A 303 0.19 14.22 6.78
N ARG A 304 0.78 13.31 7.58
CA ARG A 304 0.05 12.14 8.09
C ARG A 304 -0.91 12.52 9.22
N CYS A 305 -2.14 12.02 9.15
CA CYS A 305 -3.17 12.20 10.17
C CYS A 305 -3.17 11.14 11.27
N PHE A 306 -2.14 10.28 11.31
CA PHE A 306 -1.98 9.26 12.34
C PHE A 306 -1.49 9.87 13.66
N VAL A 307 -2.37 10.62 14.32
CA VAL A 307 -2.12 11.38 15.55
C VAL A 307 -3.16 10.98 16.59
N TYR A 308 -2.69 10.55 17.77
CA TYR A 308 -3.54 10.08 18.86
C TYR A 308 -2.81 10.17 20.22
N ASN A 309 -3.56 10.06 21.31
CA ASN A 309 -2.99 9.95 22.65
C ASN A 309 -2.34 8.57 22.87
N CYS A 310 -1.04 8.45 22.61
CA CYS A 310 -0.25 7.23 22.84
C CYS A 310 0.15 7.00 24.32
N THR A 311 -0.48 7.73 25.24
CA THR A 311 -0.31 7.64 26.70
C THR A 311 -1.65 7.56 27.41
N GLN A 312 -2.66 6.99 26.75
CA GLN A 312 -4.02 6.88 27.28
C GLN A 312 -4.05 6.01 28.54
N ASP A 313 -4.81 6.41 29.56
CA ASP A 313 -5.10 5.53 30.70
C ASP A 313 -6.18 4.52 30.30
N TRP A 314 -5.90 3.22 30.40
CA TRP A 314 -6.87 2.17 30.09
C TRP A 314 -8.13 2.23 30.95
N ARG A 315 -8.08 2.88 32.12
CA ARG A 315 -9.24 3.08 33.00
C ARG A 315 -10.21 4.13 32.48
N ASP A 316 -9.74 5.04 31.62
CA ASP A 316 -10.58 6.04 30.99
C ASP A 316 -11.45 5.41 29.89
N LEU A 317 -12.76 5.43 30.13
CA LEU A 317 -13.77 4.91 29.21
C LEU A 317 -14.32 5.98 28.26
N ARG A 318 -13.87 7.23 28.37
CA ARG A 318 -14.33 8.36 27.53
C ARG A 318 -13.37 8.67 26.39
N THR A 319 -12.06 8.66 26.65
CA THR A 319 -11.07 8.82 25.58
C THR A 319 -11.14 7.64 24.62
N ASP A 320 -11.20 7.93 23.32
CA ASP A 320 -11.24 6.91 22.27
C ASP A 320 -10.21 7.25 21.20
N ARG A 321 -9.25 6.34 21.01
CA ARG A 321 -8.23 6.46 19.97
C ARG A 321 -8.85 6.61 18.58
N ALA A 322 -9.95 5.89 18.29
CA ALA A 322 -10.58 5.93 16.97
C ALA A 322 -11.07 7.34 16.58
N ARG A 323 -11.40 8.18 17.57
CA ARG A 323 -11.84 9.56 17.34
C ARG A 323 -10.71 10.52 16.98
N SER A 324 -9.47 10.17 17.35
CA SER A 324 -8.37 11.14 17.45
C SER A 324 -8.02 11.78 16.10
N GLY A 325 -7.95 10.99 15.02
CA GLY A 325 -7.64 11.52 13.70
C GLY A 325 -8.66 12.55 13.23
N TYR A 326 -9.95 12.28 13.44
CA TYR A 326 -11.02 13.23 13.08
C TYR A 326 -10.99 14.48 13.97
N ASP A 327 -10.93 14.31 15.30
CA ASP A 327 -11.00 15.42 16.25
C ASP A 327 -9.79 16.38 16.13
N ASN A 328 -8.61 15.89 15.72
CA ASN A 328 -7.43 16.74 15.52
C ASN A 328 -7.44 17.52 14.18
N PHE A 329 -8.03 16.97 13.12
CA PHE A 329 -7.87 17.52 11.77
C PHE A 329 -9.14 18.17 11.21
N MET A 330 -10.34 17.73 11.59
CA MET A 330 -11.58 18.37 11.10
C MET A 330 -11.71 19.85 11.44
N PRO A 331 -11.32 20.33 12.64
CA PRO A 331 -11.33 21.76 12.93
C PRO A 331 -10.38 22.60 12.07
N LEU A 332 -9.47 21.96 11.31
CA LEU A 332 -8.48 22.61 10.45
C LEU A 332 -8.86 22.54 8.96
N ASP A 333 -10.06 22.05 8.61
CA ASP A 333 -10.47 21.99 7.20
C ASP A 333 -10.52 23.39 6.58
N GLY A 334 -9.79 23.59 5.48
CA GLY A 334 -9.66 24.88 4.80
C GLY A 334 -8.52 25.77 5.28
N GLU A 335 -7.79 25.35 6.33
CA GLU A 335 -6.62 26.09 6.84
C GLU A 335 -5.29 25.66 6.17
N PHE A 336 -5.30 24.59 5.38
CA PHE A 336 -4.11 24.07 4.71
C PHE A 336 -3.88 24.69 3.34
N GLU A 337 -2.61 24.90 2.96
CA GLU A 337 -2.24 25.34 1.61
C GLU A 337 -2.65 24.31 0.55
N ASP A 338 -2.85 24.77 -0.69
CA ASP A 338 -3.30 23.97 -1.84
C ASP A 338 -2.37 22.80 -2.20
N ASN A 339 -1.08 22.90 -1.86
CA ASN A 339 -0.09 21.84 -2.06
C ASN A 339 0.20 21.01 -0.78
N VAL A 340 -0.65 21.11 0.24
CA VAL A 340 -0.70 20.15 1.36
C VAL A 340 -1.72 19.06 1.05
N ILE A 341 -1.36 17.82 1.36
CA ILE A 341 -2.23 16.65 1.28
C ILE A 341 -2.22 15.94 2.63
N LEU A 342 -3.39 15.79 3.24
CA LEU A 342 -3.56 15.01 4.46
C LEU A 342 -3.59 13.52 4.10
N GLN A 343 -2.61 12.76 4.59
CA GLN A 343 -2.53 11.31 4.40
C GLN A 343 -3.20 10.59 5.57
N VAL A 344 -4.34 9.97 5.29
CA VAL A 344 -5.23 9.36 6.29
C VAL A 344 -5.25 7.84 6.09
N LYS A 345 -5.02 7.07 7.16
CA LYS A 345 -5.12 5.61 7.10
C LYS A 345 -6.53 5.17 6.68
N ASN A 346 -6.62 3.99 6.07
CA ASN A 346 -7.89 3.43 5.60
C ASN A 346 -8.94 3.26 6.72
N GLY A 347 -8.49 3.06 7.96
CA GLY A 347 -9.33 3.06 9.15
C GLY A 347 -8.76 3.95 10.27
N PRO A 348 -9.54 4.18 11.34
CA PRO A 348 -9.23 5.13 12.42
C PRO A 348 -8.23 4.61 13.46
N MET A 349 -7.89 3.31 13.45
CA MET A 349 -7.06 2.70 14.49
C MET A 349 -5.62 2.51 14.03
N ASP A 350 -5.28 1.40 13.37
CA ASP A 350 -3.92 1.09 12.92
C ASP A 350 -3.84 -0.16 12.03
N PHE A 351 -4.37 -0.08 10.79
CA PHE A 351 -4.19 -1.13 9.78
C PHE A 351 -4.59 -2.54 10.25
N GLN A 352 -5.58 -2.66 11.13
CA GLN A 352 -6.07 -3.97 11.58
C GLN A 352 -6.69 -4.75 10.41
N VAL A 353 -6.87 -6.06 10.59
CA VAL A 353 -7.42 -6.97 9.55
C VAL A 353 -8.73 -6.46 8.97
N ARG A 354 -9.56 -5.89 9.85
CA ARG A 354 -10.76 -5.13 9.50
C ARG A 354 -10.89 -3.93 10.42
N GLU A 355 -11.19 -2.78 9.82
CA GLU A 355 -11.57 -1.53 10.49
C GLU A 355 -12.71 -0.89 9.70
N PRO A 356 -13.55 -0.05 10.33
CA PRO A 356 -14.44 0.80 9.55
C PRO A 356 -13.63 1.85 8.78
N VAL A 357 -14.19 2.34 7.68
CA VAL A 357 -13.57 3.40 6.87
C VAL A 357 -13.36 4.66 7.71
N HIS A 358 -12.20 5.31 7.61
CA HIS A 358 -11.90 6.50 8.41
C HIS A 358 -12.89 7.66 8.10
N PRO A 359 -13.53 8.29 9.10
CA PRO A 359 -14.58 9.31 8.89
C PRO A 359 -14.07 10.65 8.33
N LEU A 360 -12.77 10.80 8.05
CA LEU A 360 -12.26 12.01 7.39
C LEU A 360 -12.55 11.98 5.90
N PHE A 361 -12.65 10.79 5.30
CA PHE A 361 -12.97 10.64 3.88
C PHE A 361 -14.37 11.18 3.61
N GLY A 362 -14.44 12.18 2.73
CA GLY A 362 -15.67 12.89 2.43
C GLY A 362 -16.09 13.94 3.47
N ALA A 363 -15.54 13.96 4.69
CA ALA A 363 -15.90 14.97 5.69
C ALA A 363 -15.18 16.31 5.48
N MET A 364 -13.87 16.28 5.16
CA MET A 364 -13.12 17.49 4.84
C MET A 364 -13.42 17.93 3.40
N LYS A 365 -13.94 19.16 3.24
CA LYS A 365 -14.41 19.69 1.96
C LYS A 365 -13.46 20.70 1.34
N HIS A 366 -12.51 21.22 2.12
CA HIS A 366 -11.64 22.32 1.73
C HIS A 366 -10.15 21.96 1.85
N THR A 367 -9.85 20.68 1.99
CA THR A 367 -8.47 20.17 2.18
C THR A 367 -8.26 18.92 1.32
N ASN A 368 -7.10 18.82 0.67
CA ASN A 368 -6.76 17.61 -0.08
C ASN A 368 -6.52 16.44 0.88
N ILE A 369 -7.12 15.28 0.58
CA ILE A 369 -6.91 14.04 1.32
C ILE A 369 -6.36 12.96 0.39
N MET A 370 -5.46 12.13 0.89
CA MET A 370 -5.12 10.84 0.29
C MET A 370 -5.29 9.69 1.29
N ALA A 371 -5.61 8.50 0.79
CA ALA A 371 -5.71 7.30 1.62
C ALA A 371 -4.33 6.64 1.83
N GLU A 372 -4.07 6.08 3.01
CA GLU A 372 -2.91 5.26 3.34
C GLU A 372 -3.35 3.83 3.68
N PHE A 373 -2.74 2.85 3.03
CA PHE A 373 -2.88 1.42 3.33
C PHE A 373 -1.54 0.82 3.80
N GLN A 374 -1.53 -0.45 4.15
CA GLN A 374 -0.31 -1.16 4.56
C GLN A 374 -0.17 -2.46 3.78
N LEU A 375 0.78 -2.54 2.85
CA LEU A 375 1.10 -3.79 2.17
C LEU A 375 2.01 -4.67 3.03
N ALA A 376 2.93 -4.05 3.80
CA ALA A 376 3.66 -4.77 4.83
C ALA A 376 2.65 -5.31 5.85
N GLN A 377 2.57 -6.62 5.98
CA GLN A 377 1.44 -7.28 6.65
C GLN A 377 1.57 -7.25 8.18
N GLU A 378 1.75 -6.09 8.81
CA GLU A 378 2.02 -5.99 10.26
C GLU A 378 1.00 -6.73 11.12
N TYR A 379 -0.29 -6.46 10.88
CA TYR A 379 -1.41 -7.11 11.57
C TYR A 379 -2.09 -8.19 10.73
N THR A 380 -1.68 -8.35 9.47
CA THR A 380 -2.23 -9.30 8.49
C THR A 380 -1.28 -10.46 8.18
N GLY A 381 -0.41 -10.83 9.13
CA GLY A 381 0.32 -12.10 9.15
C GLY A 381 1.79 -12.05 8.74
N GLN A 382 2.37 -10.86 8.60
CA GLN A 382 3.81 -10.58 8.44
C GLN A 382 4.47 -11.32 7.27
N GLN A 383 3.73 -11.45 6.17
CA GLN A 383 4.05 -12.29 5.01
C GLN A 383 4.30 -13.77 5.33
N LYS A 384 4.13 -14.21 6.59
CA LYS A 384 4.15 -15.62 7.00
C LYS A 384 2.83 -16.30 6.70
N HIS A 385 1.74 -15.53 6.76
CA HIS A 385 0.42 -15.97 6.33
C HIS A 385 0.15 -15.37 4.96
N VAL A 386 -0.46 -16.15 4.06
CA VAL A 386 -1.05 -15.58 2.86
C VAL A 386 -2.23 -14.70 3.27
N CYS A 387 -2.22 -13.44 2.84
CA CYS A 387 -3.32 -12.49 3.05
C CYS A 387 -3.36 -11.54 1.85
N TRP A 388 -4.31 -11.77 0.95
CA TRP A 388 -4.54 -10.98 -0.25
C TRP A 388 -5.31 -9.72 0.11
N LEU A 389 -4.63 -8.57 0.14
CA LEU A 389 -5.18 -7.31 0.68
C LEU A 389 -5.99 -6.52 -0.35
N VAL A 390 -5.91 -6.86 -1.63
CA VAL A 390 -6.59 -6.13 -2.72
C VAL A 390 -8.12 -6.10 -2.59
N PRO A 391 -8.83 -7.17 -2.15
CA PRO A 391 -10.25 -7.09 -1.81
C PRO A 391 -10.54 -5.97 -0.80
N MET A 392 -9.80 -5.95 0.33
CA MET A 392 -9.98 -4.94 1.38
C MET A 392 -9.72 -3.52 0.85
N ILE A 393 -8.67 -3.33 0.06
CA ILE A 393 -8.35 -2.03 -0.54
C ILE A 393 -9.48 -1.58 -1.47
N LYS A 394 -9.98 -2.49 -2.33
CA LYS A 394 -11.08 -2.20 -3.25
C LYS A 394 -12.37 -1.87 -2.50
N ASP A 395 -12.74 -2.67 -1.51
CA ASP A 395 -13.94 -2.46 -0.71
C ASP A 395 -13.92 -1.08 -0.01
N ILE A 396 -12.76 -0.66 0.49
CA ILE A 396 -12.60 0.65 1.13
C ILE A 396 -12.66 1.79 0.10
N LEU A 397 -12.01 1.65 -1.06
CA LEU A 397 -12.05 2.66 -2.11
C LEU A 397 -13.45 2.80 -2.74
N ASP A 398 -14.20 1.71 -2.84
CA ASP A 398 -15.59 1.68 -3.32
C ASP A 398 -16.62 2.04 -2.23
N HIS A 399 -16.21 2.23 -0.98
CA HIS A 399 -17.11 2.57 0.12
C HIS A 399 -17.73 3.96 -0.06
N HIS A 400 -19.06 4.03 0.02
CA HIS A 400 -19.81 5.28 -0.02
C HIS A 400 -19.80 5.97 1.35
N THR A 401 -19.22 7.18 1.40
CA THR A 401 -19.07 7.97 2.63
C THR A 401 -20.38 8.59 3.12
N LYS A 402 -21.44 8.60 2.29
CA LYS A 402 -22.77 9.17 2.54
C LYS A 402 -22.78 10.67 2.80
N HIS A 403 -21.69 11.36 2.52
CA HIS A 403 -21.69 12.82 2.42
C HIS A 403 -22.34 13.26 1.11
N ALA A 404 -22.97 14.43 1.11
CA ALA A 404 -23.62 14.99 -0.08
C ALA A 404 -22.59 15.41 -1.15
N LEU A 405 -22.13 14.45 -1.95
CA LEU A 405 -21.19 14.58 -3.06
C LEU A 405 -21.78 13.92 -4.32
N PRO A 406 -21.40 14.35 -5.54
CA PRO A 406 -21.90 13.71 -6.77
C PRO A 406 -21.56 12.22 -6.89
N ASP A 407 -20.34 11.85 -6.48
CA ASP A 407 -19.90 10.48 -6.26
C ASP A 407 -19.16 10.50 -4.91
N ASP A 408 -19.77 9.90 -3.90
CA ASP A 408 -19.33 9.93 -2.50
C ASP A 408 -18.48 8.72 -2.13
N ARG A 409 -18.04 7.92 -3.11
CA ARG A 409 -17.07 6.84 -2.90
C ARG A 409 -15.74 7.41 -2.42
N VAL A 410 -15.06 6.70 -1.51
CA VAL A 410 -13.74 7.13 -0.98
C VAL A 410 -12.78 7.45 -2.13
N SER A 411 -12.74 6.63 -3.18
CA SER A 411 -11.90 6.81 -4.37
C SER A 411 -12.12 8.14 -5.12
N ARG A 412 -13.26 8.79 -4.94
CA ARG A 412 -13.57 10.12 -5.50
C ARG A 412 -13.38 11.26 -4.53
N THR A 413 -13.25 10.96 -3.24
CA THR A 413 -13.00 11.96 -2.19
C THR A 413 -11.51 12.21 -1.94
N VAL A 414 -10.63 11.39 -2.53
CA VAL A 414 -9.18 11.46 -2.37
C VAL A 414 -8.49 11.90 -3.65
N CYS A 415 -7.36 12.62 -3.52
CA CYS A 415 -6.49 12.98 -4.65
C CYS A 415 -5.36 11.97 -4.90
N GLY A 416 -5.32 10.89 -4.11
CA GLY A 416 -4.30 9.88 -4.22
C GLY A 416 -4.45 8.76 -3.20
N VAL A 417 -3.58 7.76 -3.38
CA VAL A 417 -3.46 6.62 -2.48
C VAL A 417 -1.98 6.28 -2.28
N ALA A 418 -1.60 6.04 -1.03
CA ALA A 418 -0.30 5.53 -0.63
C ALA A 418 -0.47 4.18 0.07
N ALA A 419 0.59 3.37 0.06
CA ALA A 419 0.67 2.22 0.93
C ALA A 419 2.08 2.02 1.50
N VAL A 420 2.18 1.55 2.74
CA VAL A 420 3.47 1.13 3.31
C VAL A 420 3.96 -0.09 2.54
N ALA A 421 5.15 0.01 1.94
CA ALA A 421 5.71 -1.01 1.07
C ALA A 421 6.01 -2.32 1.82
N ASN A 422 5.79 -3.46 1.18
CA ASN A 422 6.13 -4.78 1.71
C ASN A 422 7.48 -5.31 1.19
N THR A 423 8.31 -4.43 0.63
CA THR A 423 9.55 -4.82 -0.05
C THR A 423 10.77 -4.77 0.87
N GLY A 424 11.79 -5.57 0.55
CA GLY A 424 13.09 -5.63 1.20
C GLY A 424 14.09 -6.40 0.34
N ASP A 425 15.24 -6.76 0.93
CA ASP A 425 16.36 -7.37 0.21
C ASP A 425 16.24 -8.90 -0.01
N ASP A 426 15.17 -9.54 0.45
CA ASP A 426 14.87 -10.95 0.11
C ASP A 426 14.81 -11.16 -1.41
N PHE A 427 15.11 -12.37 -1.88
CA PHE A 427 15.14 -12.68 -3.33
C PHE A 427 13.83 -12.33 -4.05
N CYS A 428 12.68 -12.65 -3.44
CA CYS A 428 11.35 -12.36 -3.98
C CYS A 428 10.81 -10.97 -3.60
N TRP A 429 11.68 -10.10 -3.06
CA TRP A 429 11.37 -8.75 -2.58
C TRP A 429 10.41 -8.67 -1.40
N THR A 430 9.48 -9.60 -1.25
CA THR A 430 8.30 -9.47 -0.37
C THR A 430 8.26 -10.55 0.72
N GLY A 431 9.35 -11.31 0.88
CA GLY A 431 9.52 -12.40 1.84
C GLY A 431 8.76 -13.68 1.49
N SER A 432 7.52 -13.53 1.01
CA SER A 432 6.68 -14.59 0.46
C SER A 432 6.42 -14.33 -1.02
N GLU A 433 6.63 -15.33 -1.88
CA GLU A 433 6.32 -15.21 -3.31
C GLU A 433 4.85 -14.81 -3.56
N LEU A 434 3.92 -15.25 -2.71
CA LEU A 434 2.50 -14.88 -2.82
C LEU A 434 2.22 -13.45 -2.33
N ALA A 435 3.07 -12.87 -1.48
CA ALA A 435 2.91 -11.47 -1.03
C ALA A 435 3.31 -10.46 -2.11
N ALA A 436 4.08 -10.87 -3.13
CA ALA A 436 4.35 -10.04 -4.30
C ALA A 436 3.08 -9.72 -5.09
N ALA A 437 2.05 -10.57 -4.99
CA ALA A 437 0.75 -10.25 -5.52
C ALA A 437 0.25 -8.92 -4.95
N ASN A 438 0.41 -8.65 -3.63
CA ASN A 438 -0.22 -7.50 -2.96
C ASN A 438 0.28 -6.19 -3.57
N LEU A 439 1.58 -6.14 -3.81
CA LEU A 439 2.24 -5.02 -4.49
C LEU A 439 1.72 -4.86 -5.93
N TYR A 440 1.64 -5.96 -6.68
CA TYR A 440 1.12 -5.94 -8.04
C TYR A 440 -0.32 -5.43 -8.11
N GLY A 441 -1.21 -6.07 -7.37
CA GLY A 441 -2.64 -5.78 -7.43
C GLY A 441 -3.00 -4.42 -6.85
N TYR A 442 -2.23 -3.91 -5.88
CA TYR A 442 -2.31 -2.52 -5.44
C TYR A 442 -2.11 -1.55 -6.61
N GLY A 443 -0.98 -1.65 -7.33
CA GLY A 443 -0.72 -0.76 -8.47
C GLY A 443 -1.75 -0.91 -9.59
N ARG A 444 -2.13 -2.15 -9.94
CA ARG A 444 -3.15 -2.41 -10.96
C ARG A 444 -4.51 -1.79 -10.62
N LEU A 445 -4.97 -1.94 -9.37
CA LEU A 445 -6.24 -1.39 -8.90
C LEU A 445 -6.26 0.14 -8.93
N LEU A 446 -5.15 0.79 -8.53
CA LEU A 446 -5.08 2.27 -8.56
C LEU A 446 -4.98 2.82 -9.99
N PHE A 447 -4.48 2.03 -10.92
CA PHE A 447 -4.48 2.39 -12.33
C PHE A 447 -5.85 2.20 -12.96
N ASP A 448 -6.50 1.06 -12.72
CA ASP A 448 -7.81 0.72 -13.29
C ASP A 448 -8.73 0.11 -12.22
N GLU A 449 -9.59 0.96 -11.64
CA GLU A 449 -10.53 0.58 -10.60
C GLU A 449 -11.63 -0.38 -11.08
N THR A 450 -11.79 -0.53 -12.40
CA THR A 450 -12.81 -1.41 -13.01
C THR A 450 -12.39 -2.88 -13.00
N LEU A 451 -11.11 -3.16 -12.77
CA LEU A 451 -10.60 -4.51 -12.65
C LEU A 451 -11.22 -5.24 -11.46
N THR A 452 -11.70 -6.46 -11.70
CA THR A 452 -12.08 -7.35 -10.62
C THR A 452 -10.85 -7.93 -9.95
N VAL A 453 -10.97 -8.23 -8.65
CA VAL A 453 -9.88 -8.83 -7.88
C VAL A 453 -9.43 -10.18 -8.47
N SER A 454 -10.37 -10.95 -9.02
CA SER A 454 -10.07 -12.23 -9.69
C SER A 454 -9.29 -12.06 -10.99
N GLN A 455 -9.57 -11.00 -11.78
CA GLN A 455 -8.79 -10.67 -12.98
C GLN A 455 -7.34 -10.31 -12.61
N ILE A 456 -7.15 -9.50 -11.57
CA ILE A 456 -5.82 -9.12 -11.08
C ILE A 456 -5.05 -10.36 -10.61
N ALA A 457 -5.70 -11.26 -9.86
CA ALA A 457 -5.08 -12.50 -9.39
C ALA A 457 -4.69 -13.41 -10.56
N ASP A 458 -5.55 -13.54 -11.59
CA ASP A 458 -5.26 -14.32 -12.80
C ASP A 458 -4.04 -13.77 -13.55
N GLU A 459 -4.07 -12.47 -13.84
CA GLU A 459 -3.02 -11.73 -14.52
C GLU A 459 -1.67 -11.88 -13.80
N TRP A 460 -1.63 -11.61 -12.49
CA TRP A 460 -0.41 -11.74 -11.69
C TRP A 460 0.12 -13.18 -11.68
N THR A 461 -0.77 -14.15 -11.51
CA THR A 461 -0.40 -15.58 -11.44
C THR A 461 0.20 -16.05 -12.77
N ARG A 462 -0.43 -15.67 -13.89
CA ARG A 462 0.07 -15.99 -15.23
C ARG A 462 1.39 -15.33 -15.53
N LEU A 463 1.61 -14.09 -15.09
CA LEU A 463 2.89 -13.39 -15.26
C LEU A 463 4.00 -13.99 -14.37
N THR A 464 3.67 -14.40 -13.15
CA THR A 464 4.66 -14.88 -12.17
C THR A 464 5.00 -16.35 -12.35
N PHE A 465 3.99 -17.22 -12.46
CA PHE A 465 4.18 -18.69 -12.46
C PHE A 465 3.95 -19.36 -13.82
N GLY A 466 3.40 -18.64 -14.80
CA GLY A 466 3.11 -19.18 -16.14
C GLY A 466 1.67 -19.66 -16.31
N SER A 467 1.42 -20.35 -17.42
CA SER A 467 0.07 -20.67 -17.90
C SER A 467 -0.40 -22.10 -17.58
N ASP A 468 0.24 -22.80 -16.65
CA ASP A 468 -0.29 -24.09 -16.16
C ASP A 468 -1.61 -23.82 -15.41
N GLU A 469 -2.73 -24.21 -16.00
CA GLU A 469 -4.08 -23.95 -15.45
C GLU A 469 -4.30 -24.53 -14.05
N LYS A 470 -3.58 -25.61 -13.67
CA LYS A 470 -3.65 -26.13 -12.30
C LYS A 470 -3.00 -25.16 -11.31
N VAL A 471 -1.86 -24.59 -11.68
CA VAL A 471 -1.18 -23.55 -10.87
C VAL A 471 -2.04 -22.31 -10.81
N VAL A 472 -2.58 -21.86 -11.95
CA VAL A 472 -3.42 -20.66 -12.03
C VAL A 472 -4.66 -20.79 -11.14
N SER A 473 -5.40 -21.90 -11.26
CA SER A 473 -6.60 -22.13 -10.45
C SER A 473 -6.30 -22.19 -8.96
N ALA A 474 -5.28 -22.93 -8.54
CA ALA A 474 -4.94 -23.11 -7.13
C ALA A 474 -4.47 -21.79 -6.49
N VAL A 475 -3.61 -21.02 -7.15
CA VAL A 475 -3.13 -19.75 -6.62
C VAL A 475 -4.25 -18.72 -6.53
N LYS A 476 -5.13 -18.63 -7.54
CA LYS A 476 -6.29 -17.74 -7.48
C LYS A 476 -7.22 -18.07 -6.32
N GLU A 477 -7.50 -19.35 -6.09
CA GLU A 477 -8.33 -19.79 -4.97
C GLU A 477 -7.70 -19.43 -3.62
N ILE A 478 -6.41 -19.70 -3.46
CA ILE A 478 -5.64 -19.31 -2.27
C ILE A 478 -5.73 -17.80 -2.04
N LEU A 479 -5.39 -16.98 -3.05
CA LEU A 479 -5.41 -15.52 -2.91
C LEU A 479 -6.81 -15.01 -2.58
N CYS A 480 -7.82 -15.34 -3.37
CA CYS A 480 -9.18 -14.84 -3.19
C CYS A 480 -9.83 -15.25 -1.86
N GLY A 481 -9.44 -16.39 -1.27
CA GLY A 481 -9.95 -16.82 0.05
C GLY A 481 -9.12 -16.36 1.25
N SER A 482 -7.90 -15.87 1.03
CA SER A 482 -6.91 -15.69 2.11
C SER A 482 -7.20 -14.58 3.13
N HIS A 483 -7.76 -13.45 2.71
CA HIS A 483 -8.07 -12.35 3.64
C HIS A 483 -9.14 -12.75 4.64
N LYS A 484 -10.26 -13.31 4.15
CA LYS A 484 -11.34 -13.83 5.01
C LYS A 484 -10.86 -14.95 5.92
N ALA A 485 -10.05 -15.89 5.41
CA ALA A 485 -9.49 -16.94 6.24
C ALA A 485 -8.64 -16.37 7.40
N TYR A 486 -7.77 -15.39 7.11
CA TYR A 486 -6.96 -14.72 8.13
C TYR A 486 -7.82 -13.97 9.15
N GLU A 487 -8.86 -13.26 8.70
CA GLU A 487 -9.83 -12.62 9.59
C GLU A 487 -10.53 -13.63 10.49
N ASP A 488 -10.97 -14.76 9.93
CA ASP A 488 -11.78 -15.75 10.63
C ASP A 488 -11.12 -16.38 11.85
N TYR A 489 -9.80 -16.63 11.77
CA TYR A 489 -9.05 -17.13 12.92
C TYR A 489 -8.37 -16.04 13.74
N THR A 490 -8.52 -14.75 13.44
CA THR A 490 -7.89 -13.67 14.24
C THR A 490 -8.92 -12.87 15.05
N ALA A 491 -8.85 -11.54 15.06
CA ALA A 491 -9.69 -10.72 15.92
C ALA A 491 -11.14 -10.68 15.37
N PRO A 492 -12.15 -11.10 16.15
CA PRO A 492 -13.51 -11.26 15.63
C PRO A 492 -14.27 -9.95 15.51
N LEU A 493 -15.20 -9.88 14.54
CA LEU A 493 -16.25 -8.86 14.46
C LEU A 493 -15.72 -7.41 14.54
N GLY A 494 -14.55 -7.17 13.93
CA GLY A 494 -13.93 -5.86 13.80
C GLY A 494 -13.25 -5.33 15.07
N ILE A 495 -13.16 -6.11 16.16
CA ILE A 495 -12.56 -5.61 17.43
C ILE A 495 -11.07 -5.23 17.29
N GLY A 496 -10.37 -5.86 16.34
CA GLY A 496 -8.96 -5.67 16.09
C GLY A 496 -8.05 -6.13 17.23
N TRP A 497 -6.76 -5.85 17.08
CA TRP A 497 -5.71 -6.08 18.06
C TRP A 497 -5.52 -7.57 18.36
N MET A 498 -5.81 -8.02 19.58
CA MET A 498 -5.61 -9.39 20.07
C MET A 498 -4.25 -10.02 19.70
N CYS A 499 -3.23 -9.20 19.44
CA CYS A 499 -1.93 -9.63 18.98
C CYS A 499 -0.89 -9.38 20.07
N LYS A 500 0.22 -10.13 20.01
CA LYS A 500 1.34 -9.95 20.95
C LYS A 500 1.92 -8.53 20.88
N PRO A 501 2.15 -7.88 22.03
CA PRO A 501 2.74 -6.54 22.06
C PRO A 501 4.11 -6.44 21.40
N ASN A 502 4.43 -5.21 20.97
CA ASN A 502 5.66 -4.82 20.27
C ASN A 502 5.82 -5.41 18.88
N HIS A 503 5.86 -6.74 18.74
CA HIS A 503 6.14 -7.40 17.46
C HIS A 503 4.90 -7.79 16.67
N HIS A 504 3.70 -7.71 17.27
CA HIS A 504 2.38 -7.80 16.60
C HIS A 504 2.09 -9.13 15.90
N TYR A 505 2.77 -10.22 16.29
CA TYR A 505 2.64 -11.52 15.63
C TYR A 505 2.06 -12.59 16.55
N GLY A 506 0.97 -13.22 16.15
CA GLY A 506 0.32 -14.28 16.91
C GLY A 506 -0.64 -13.77 18.00
N PRO A 507 -1.46 -14.66 18.56
CA PRO A 507 -2.56 -14.32 19.46
C PRO A 507 -2.06 -13.89 20.84
N ASP A 508 -2.64 -12.81 21.33
CA ASP A 508 -2.64 -12.38 22.73
C ASP A 508 -3.86 -11.47 22.98
N PRO A 509 -5.04 -12.04 23.32
CA PRO A 509 -6.25 -11.26 23.58
C PRO A 509 -6.09 -10.21 24.70
N TRP A 510 -5.13 -10.38 25.61
CA TRP A 510 -4.82 -9.41 26.67
C TRP A 510 -3.62 -8.53 26.37
N GLY A 511 -2.95 -8.72 25.23
CA GLY A 511 -1.66 -8.12 24.93
C GLY A 511 -1.59 -6.62 25.23
N TYR A 512 -2.56 -5.86 24.71
CA TYR A 512 -2.64 -4.42 24.90
C TYR A 512 -3.81 -3.94 25.76
N GLU A 513 -4.61 -4.84 26.36
CA GLU A 513 -5.86 -4.47 27.03
C GLU A 513 -5.65 -3.49 28.20
N PHE A 514 -4.53 -3.62 28.90
CA PHE A 514 -4.18 -2.79 30.06
C PHE A 514 -2.95 -1.90 29.80
N ASP A 515 -2.60 -1.71 28.52
CA ASP A 515 -1.50 -0.84 28.09
C ASP A 515 -2.02 0.56 27.73
N ARG A 516 -1.11 1.48 27.40
CA ARG A 516 -1.38 2.91 27.21
C ARG A 516 -1.87 3.32 25.82
N TRP A 517 -2.06 2.36 24.92
CA TRP A 517 -2.17 2.63 23.48
C TRP A 517 -3.59 2.93 23.00
N GLY A 518 -4.61 2.83 23.86
CA GLY A 518 -6.00 3.07 23.48
C GLY A 518 -6.66 1.92 22.70
N THR A 519 -6.24 0.68 22.94
CA THR A 519 -6.49 -0.48 22.06
C THR A 519 -7.11 -1.63 22.83
N TYR A 520 -8.34 -1.42 23.28
CA TYR A 520 -9.01 -2.28 24.26
C TYR A 520 -10.18 -3.04 23.64
N ASN A 521 -10.32 -4.33 23.96
CA ASN A 521 -11.47 -5.15 23.60
C ASN A 521 -12.56 -5.18 24.69
N ARG A 522 -12.23 -4.79 25.93
CA ARG A 522 -13.16 -4.67 27.07
C ARG A 522 -13.95 -5.96 27.36
N ALA A 523 -13.39 -7.11 27.03
CA ALA A 523 -13.98 -8.40 27.32
C ALA A 523 -14.08 -8.63 28.83
N ASP A 524 -15.21 -9.13 29.31
CA ASP A 524 -15.39 -9.63 30.67
C ASP A 524 -16.19 -10.94 30.63
N ARG A 525 -16.75 -11.38 31.76
CA ARG A 525 -17.50 -12.64 31.83
C ARG A 525 -18.85 -12.62 31.08
N ASP A 526 -19.38 -11.45 30.78
CA ASP A 526 -20.74 -11.29 30.25
C ASP A 526 -20.73 -10.71 28.82
N CYS A 527 -19.74 -9.91 28.45
CA CYS A 527 -19.73 -9.12 27.21
C CYS A 527 -18.33 -8.77 26.70
N ALA A 528 -18.26 -8.31 25.45
CA ALA A 528 -17.04 -7.79 24.81
C ALA A 528 -17.39 -6.65 23.84
N GLY A 529 -16.37 -5.91 23.39
CA GLY A 529 -16.51 -4.80 22.44
C GLY A 529 -16.41 -3.43 23.08
N VAL A 530 -16.35 -2.39 22.25
CA VAL A 530 -16.24 -0.99 22.68
C VAL A 530 -17.52 -0.25 22.36
N ASP A 531 -18.12 0.45 23.33
CA ASP A 531 -19.31 1.26 23.06
C ASP A 531 -18.92 2.59 22.42
N ARG A 532 -19.03 2.63 21.08
CA ARG A 532 -18.77 3.81 20.23
C ARG A 532 -20.05 4.45 19.69
N SER A 533 -21.20 4.00 20.18
CA SER A 533 -22.51 4.61 19.91
C SER A 533 -22.58 6.06 20.43
N PRO A 534 -23.65 6.82 20.12
CA PRO A 534 -23.83 8.18 20.65
C PRO A 534 -23.83 8.25 22.19
N SER A 535 -24.22 7.19 22.90
CA SER A 535 -24.19 7.13 24.37
C SER A 535 -22.83 6.72 24.96
N GLY A 536 -21.97 6.11 24.15
CA GLY A 536 -20.64 5.63 24.53
C GLY A 536 -19.57 6.72 24.39
N THR A 537 -18.57 6.46 23.52
CA THR A 537 -17.55 7.46 23.13
C THR A 537 -18.05 8.44 22.07
N GLY A 538 -19.20 8.17 21.45
CA GLY A 538 -19.76 8.99 20.38
C GLY A 538 -18.97 8.96 19.07
N TYR A 539 -18.05 8.01 18.87
CA TYR A 539 -17.28 7.93 17.62
C TYR A 539 -18.19 7.75 16.40
N SER A 540 -19.29 7.00 16.50
CA SER A 540 -20.23 6.83 15.40
C SER A 540 -20.79 8.16 14.86
N THR A 541 -20.84 9.21 15.68
CA THR A 541 -21.35 10.53 15.27
C THR A 541 -20.36 11.35 14.45
N GLN A 542 -19.14 10.85 14.22
CA GLN A 542 -18.18 11.49 13.31
C GLN A 542 -18.47 11.19 11.83
N TYR A 543 -19.32 10.19 11.54
CA TYR A 543 -19.74 9.87 10.19
C TYR A 543 -20.88 10.75 9.70
N ALA A 544 -21.14 10.74 8.38
CA ALA A 544 -22.37 11.28 7.82
C ALA A 544 -23.63 10.66 8.47
N PRO A 545 -24.76 11.39 8.57
CA PRO A 545 -25.92 10.98 9.35
C PRO A 545 -26.43 9.55 9.10
N GLU A 546 -26.45 9.10 7.85
CA GLU A 546 -26.87 7.74 7.47
C GLU A 546 -25.95 6.67 8.08
N LEU A 547 -24.64 6.84 7.98
CA LEU A 547 -23.66 5.92 8.56
C LEU A 547 -23.61 6.04 10.10
N ALA A 548 -23.80 7.24 10.63
CA ALA A 548 -23.85 7.47 12.07
C ALA A 548 -25.05 6.74 12.71
N GLU A 549 -26.20 6.68 12.04
CA GLU A 549 -27.36 5.88 12.45
C GLU A 549 -27.08 4.38 12.30
N LEU A 550 -26.55 3.96 11.15
CA LEU A 550 -26.23 2.56 10.85
C LEU A 550 -25.29 1.95 11.91
N TYR A 551 -24.17 2.62 12.18
CA TYR A 551 -23.16 2.18 13.15
C TYR A 551 -23.51 2.55 14.59
N GLY A 552 -24.46 3.46 14.81
CA GLY A 552 -24.85 3.92 16.15
C GLY A 552 -25.77 2.97 16.89
N SER A 553 -26.36 1.98 16.20
CA SER A 553 -27.30 1.01 16.77
C SER A 553 -26.82 -0.43 16.56
N ALA A 554 -26.73 -1.19 17.66
CA ALA A 554 -26.36 -2.60 17.62
C ALA A 554 -27.35 -3.47 16.83
N ALA A 555 -28.57 -2.98 16.57
CA ALA A 555 -29.57 -3.69 15.78
C ALA A 555 -29.38 -3.53 14.26
N THR A 556 -28.58 -2.55 13.83
CA THR A 556 -28.35 -2.24 12.41
C THR A 556 -26.88 -2.29 12.02
N CYS A 557 -25.97 -2.23 13.00
CA CYS A 557 -24.53 -2.29 12.76
C CYS A 557 -24.14 -3.62 12.09
N PRO A 558 -23.40 -3.60 10.96
CA PRO A 558 -22.93 -4.82 10.30
C PRO A 558 -22.15 -5.74 11.25
N ASP A 559 -22.40 -7.06 11.16
CA ASP A 559 -21.81 -8.05 12.07
C ASP A 559 -20.29 -7.93 12.13
N GLU A 560 -19.63 -7.75 10.97
CA GLU A 560 -18.18 -7.66 10.83
C GLU A 560 -17.54 -6.42 11.49
N LEU A 561 -18.33 -5.46 11.96
CA LEU A 561 -17.88 -4.28 12.71
C LEU A 561 -18.56 -4.15 14.07
N LEU A 562 -19.37 -5.13 14.49
CA LEU A 562 -20.21 -5.02 15.68
C LEU A 562 -19.39 -4.74 16.94
N LEU A 563 -18.30 -5.47 17.18
CA LEU A 563 -17.50 -5.28 18.40
C LEU A 563 -16.63 -4.02 18.33
N PHE A 564 -16.37 -3.50 17.13
CA PHE A 564 -15.77 -2.19 16.97
C PHE A 564 -16.71 -1.09 17.50
N PHE A 565 -18.01 -1.16 17.18
CA PHE A 565 -18.95 -0.08 17.51
C PHE A 565 -19.73 -0.29 18.81
N HIS A 566 -19.89 -1.53 19.25
CA HIS A 566 -20.75 -1.87 20.36
C HIS A 566 -20.10 -2.84 21.34
N ARG A 567 -20.35 -2.59 22.63
CA ARG A 567 -20.12 -3.55 23.69
C ARG A 567 -21.39 -4.36 23.92
N VAL A 568 -21.39 -5.64 23.60
CA VAL A 568 -22.59 -6.49 23.61
C VAL A 568 -22.39 -7.77 24.42
N PRO A 569 -23.46 -8.34 25.01
CA PRO A 569 -23.39 -9.66 25.64
C PRO A 569 -22.96 -10.74 24.66
N TYR A 570 -22.28 -11.77 25.15
CA TYR A 570 -21.90 -12.93 24.33
C TYR A 570 -23.08 -13.65 23.66
N THR A 571 -24.27 -13.54 24.25
CA THR A 571 -25.53 -14.10 23.74
C THR A 571 -26.24 -13.21 22.73
N HIS A 572 -25.72 -12.01 22.44
CA HIS A 572 -26.28 -11.13 21.41
C HIS A 572 -26.34 -11.86 20.06
N LYS A 573 -27.48 -11.74 19.38
CA LYS A 573 -27.73 -12.41 18.10
C LYS A 573 -27.31 -11.51 16.95
N LEU A 574 -26.33 -11.99 16.20
CA LEU A 574 -25.86 -11.41 14.96
C LEU A 574 -26.95 -11.50 13.87
N HIS A 575 -26.80 -10.74 12.78
CA HIS A 575 -27.67 -10.84 11.61
C HIS A 575 -27.65 -12.24 10.99
N SER A 576 -26.52 -12.95 11.10
CA SER A 576 -26.40 -14.37 10.74
C SER A 576 -27.27 -15.34 11.58
N GLY A 577 -27.86 -14.89 12.69
CA GLY A 577 -28.64 -15.70 13.64
C GLY A 577 -27.79 -16.45 14.68
N LYS A 578 -26.45 -16.46 14.53
CA LYS A 578 -25.51 -16.96 15.54
C LYS A 578 -25.43 -15.98 16.71
N THR A 579 -25.10 -16.49 17.90
CA THR A 579 -24.66 -15.59 18.99
C THR A 579 -23.26 -15.08 18.69
N VAL A 580 -22.85 -13.95 19.28
CA VAL A 580 -21.47 -13.45 19.19
C VAL A 580 -20.47 -14.54 19.57
N ILE A 581 -20.68 -15.24 20.68
CA ILE A 581 -19.77 -16.28 21.15
C ILE A 581 -19.71 -17.49 20.20
N GLN A 582 -20.85 -17.92 19.67
CA GLN A 582 -20.88 -19.05 18.73
C GLN A 582 -20.24 -18.66 17.39
N HIS A 583 -20.39 -17.42 16.94
CA HIS A 583 -19.69 -16.91 15.77
C HIS A 583 -18.17 -16.93 15.98
N ILE A 584 -17.68 -16.46 17.13
CA ILE A 584 -16.26 -16.51 17.47
C ILE A 584 -15.74 -17.95 17.36
N TYR A 585 -16.40 -18.92 17.98
CA TYR A 585 -15.97 -20.32 17.86
C TYR A 585 -15.99 -20.81 16.43
N ASP A 586 -17.08 -20.58 15.71
CA ASP A 586 -17.25 -21.01 14.33
C ASP A 586 -16.16 -20.45 13.41
N SER A 587 -15.94 -19.13 13.42
CA SER A 587 -14.96 -18.48 12.55
C SER A 587 -13.56 -19.04 12.80
N HIS A 588 -13.18 -19.24 14.06
CA HIS A 588 -11.84 -19.69 14.40
C HIS A 588 -11.56 -21.13 13.96
N PHE A 589 -12.56 -22.02 14.05
CA PHE A 589 -12.44 -23.37 13.51
C PHE A 589 -12.44 -23.36 11.98
N GLU A 590 -13.40 -22.66 11.36
CA GLU A 590 -13.58 -22.61 9.90
C GLU A 590 -12.36 -21.94 9.22
N GLY A 591 -11.81 -20.87 9.80
CA GLY A 591 -10.61 -20.21 9.31
C GLY A 591 -9.37 -21.10 9.37
N PHE A 592 -9.21 -21.92 10.41
CA PHE A 592 -8.13 -22.89 10.50
C PHE A 592 -8.26 -23.99 9.42
N GLU A 593 -9.47 -24.53 9.23
CA GLU A 593 -9.75 -25.52 8.18
C GLU A 593 -9.43 -24.95 6.78
N GLN A 594 -9.74 -23.67 6.55
CA GLN A 594 -9.41 -22.98 5.31
C GLN A 594 -7.89 -22.85 5.10
N ALA A 595 -7.12 -22.62 6.17
CA ALA A 595 -5.66 -22.61 6.09
C ALA A 595 -5.09 -24.01 5.75
N GLU A 596 -5.66 -25.09 6.31
CA GLU A 596 -5.32 -26.48 5.96
C GLU A 596 -5.56 -26.77 4.48
N HIS A 597 -6.70 -26.30 3.96
CA HIS A 597 -7.04 -26.43 2.55
C HIS A 597 -6.04 -25.70 1.63
N PHE A 598 -5.65 -24.46 1.96
CA PHE A 598 -4.66 -23.73 1.17
C PHE A 598 -3.29 -24.41 1.13
N ALA A 599 -2.83 -24.93 2.28
CA ALA A 599 -1.59 -25.68 2.35
C ALA A 599 -1.64 -26.95 1.49
N ALA A 600 -2.76 -27.67 1.51
CA ALA A 600 -2.98 -28.86 0.67
C ALA A 600 -3.01 -28.52 -0.83
N LEU A 601 -3.68 -27.43 -1.22
CA LEU A 601 -3.70 -26.94 -2.59
C LEU A 601 -2.29 -26.63 -3.09
N TRP A 602 -1.50 -25.86 -2.33
CA TRP A 602 -0.12 -25.53 -2.69
C TRP A 602 0.75 -26.78 -2.78
N ALA A 603 0.67 -27.69 -1.81
CA ALA A 603 1.41 -28.95 -1.83
C ALA A 603 1.15 -29.78 -3.10
N SER A 604 -0.08 -29.70 -3.65
CA SER A 604 -0.46 -30.38 -4.90
C SER A 604 0.23 -29.84 -6.16
N LEU A 605 0.92 -28.69 -6.07
CA LEU A 605 1.64 -28.04 -7.17
C LEU A 605 3.13 -28.42 -7.24
N LYS A 606 3.60 -29.33 -6.38
CA LYS A 606 5.00 -29.79 -6.39
C LYS A 606 5.42 -30.24 -7.80
N GLY A 607 6.53 -29.68 -8.29
CA GLY A 607 7.06 -29.95 -9.62
C GLY A 607 6.37 -29.21 -10.78
N ARG A 608 5.38 -28.36 -10.50
CA ARG A 608 4.72 -27.48 -11.50
C ARG A 608 5.13 -26.02 -11.38
N VAL A 609 5.64 -25.63 -10.21
CA VAL A 609 6.35 -24.37 -9.98
C VAL A 609 7.82 -24.69 -9.69
N ASP A 610 8.72 -23.73 -9.87
CA ASP A 610 10.13 -23.95 -9.58
C ASP A 610 10.36 -24.26 -8.09
N GLU A 611 11.44 -25.00 -7.80
CA GLU A 611 11.68 -25.52 -6.46
C GLU A 611 11.88 -24.42 -5.41
N ARG A 612 12.49 -23.28 -5.76
CA ARG A 612 12.72 -22.19 -4.81
C ARG A 612 11.38 -21.57 -4.40
N THR A 613 10.54 -21.26 -5.38
CA THR A 613 9.18 -20.77 -5.14
C THR A 613 8.36 -21.76 -4.33
N PHE A 614 8.39 -23.04 -4.71
CA PHE A 614 7.66 -24.11 -4.02
C PHE A 614 8.03 -24.16 -2.53
N GLN A 615 9.33 -24.15 -2.22
CA GLN A 615 9.84 -24.23 -0.85
C GLN A 615 9.59 -22.96 -0.05
N ASN A 616 9.74 -21.77 -0.66
CA ASN A 616 9.44 -20.50 0.00
C ASN A 616 8.00 -20.48 0.52
N VAL A 617 7.03 -20.78 -0.35
CA VAL A 617 5.61 -20.74 -0.01
C VAL A 617 5.22 -21.91 0.91
N SER A 618 5.80 -23.10 0.72
CA SER A 618 5.54 -24.26 1.61
C SER A 618 5.95 -23.97 3.06
N ALA A 619 7.14 -23.38 3.27
CA ALA A 619 7.61 -23.01 4.61
C ALA A 619 6.70 -21.96 5.28
N ARG A 620 6.12 -21.04 4.50
CA ARG A 620 5.13 -20.08 5.02
C ARG A 620 3.82 -20.77 5.38
N PHE A 621 3.34 -21.72 4.59
CA PHE A 621 2.15 -22.50 4.96
C PHE A 621 2.36 -23.34 6.21
N GLU A 622 3.54 -23.93 6.44
CA GLU A 622 3.85 -24.62 7.70
C GLU A 622 3.71 -23.68 8.90
N GLU A 623 4.27 -22.47 8.82
CA GLU A 623 4.16 -21.47 9.88
C GLU A 623 2.72 -20.93 10.03
N GLN A 624 2.01 -20.71 8.93
CA GLN A 624 0.60 -20.30 8.94
C GLN A 624 -0.27 -21.34 9.62
N LEU A 625 -0.08 -22.64 9.36
CA LEU A 625 -0.83 -23.71 10.01
C LEU A 625 -0.55 -23.76 11.51
N ARG A 626 0.73 -23.68 11.90
CA ARG A 626 1.12 -23.63 13.32
C ARG A 626 0.44 -22.44 14.03
N CYS A 627 0.55 -21.26 13.45
CA CYS A 627 0.06 -20.02 14.04
C CYS A 627 -1.48 -19.92 14.01
N ALA A 628 -2.15 -20.30 12.91
CA ALA A 628 -3.61 -20.31 12.82
C ALA A 628 -4.24 -21.28 13.84
N LYS A 629 -3.58 -22.42 14.11
CA LYS A 629 -3.99 -23.33 15.18
C LYS A 629 -3.88 -22.68 16.55
N GLU A 630 -2.78 -21.98 16.83
CA GLU A 630 -2.59 -21.24 18.09
C GLU A 630 -3.64 -20.14 18.25
N TRP A 631 -3.89 -19.36 17.20
CA TRP A 631 -4.92 -18.34 17.16
C TRP A 631 -6.30 -18.91 17.50
N ARG A 632 -6.72 -19.97 16.80
CA ARG A 632 -7.97 -20.67 17.07
C ARG A 632 -8.06 -21.12 18.52
N ASP A 633 -7.05 -21.85 19.01
CA ASP A 633 -7.08 -22.47 20.31
C ASP A 633 -7.04 -21.41 21.44
N ILE A 634 -6.22 -20.38 21.31
CA ILE A 634 -6.07 -19.31 22.31
C ILE A 634 -7.31 -18.44 22.38
N VAL A 635 -7.84 -17.97 21.23
CA VAL A 635 -9.01 -17.09 21.24
C VAL A 635 -10.27 -17.84 21.69
N ASN A 636 -10.49 -19.08 21.22
CA ASN A 636 -11.62 -19.89 21.67
C ASN A 636 -11.54 -20.18 23.18
N THR A 637 -10.35 -20.55 23.68
CA THR A 637 -10.14 -20.80 25.12
C THR A 637 -10.33 -19.52 25.94
N PHE A 638 -9.82 -18.38 25.45
CA PHE A 638 -9.99 -17.09 26.09
C PHE A 638 -11.46 -16.74 26.30
N PHE A 639 -12.25 -16.77 25.23
CA PHE A 639 -13.67 -16.44 25.30
C PHE A 639 -14.50 -17.51 26.02
N HIS A 640 -14.12 -18.78 25.94
CA HIS A 640 -14.76 -19.84 26.74
C HIS A 640 -14.53 -19.65 28.24
N ARG A 641 -13.29 -19.37 28.67
CA ARG A 641 -12.96 -19.13 30.08
C ARG A 641 -13.66 -17.89 30.65
N LEU A 642 -13.87 -16.86 29.83
CA LEU A 642 -14.61 -15.67 30.24
C LEU A 642 -16.12 -15.94 30.30
N SER A 643 -16.71 -16.39 29.18
CA SER A 643 -18.16 -16.50 29.04
C SER A 643 -18.78 -17.70 29.76
N GLY A 644 -18.04 -18.80 29.91
CA GLY A 644 -18.56 -20.08 30.38
C GLY A 644 -19.58 -20.75 29.44
N ILE A 645 -19.71 -20.28 28.20
CA ILE A 645 -20.67 -20.79 27.22
C ILE A 645 -19.99 -21.87 26.36
N PRO A 646 -20.50 -23.11 26.30
CA PRO A 646 -19.90 -24.18 25.50
C PRO A 646 -20.12 -23.97 23.99
N ASP A 647 -19.24 -24.53 23.16
CA ASP A 647 -19.45 -24.60 21.70
C ASP A 647 -20.66 -25.48 21.35
N GLU A 648 -21.61 -24.95 20.59
CA GLU A 648 -22.82 -25.66 20.17
C GLU A 648 -22.53 -26.94 19.36
N LYS A 649 -21.39 -26.98 18.63
CA LYS A 649 -20.97 -28.14 17.82
C LYS A 649 -20.11 -29.15 18.61
N GLY A 650 -19.80 -28.89 19.87
CA GLY A 650 -19.00 -29.78 20.72
C GLY A 650 -17.57 -30.00 20.23
N ARG A 651 -17.00 -29.06 19.47
CA ARG A 651 -15.59 -29.14 19.02
C ARG A 651 -14.66 -28.90 20.21
N LYS A 652 -13.41 -29.32 20.06
CA LYS A 652 -12.44 -29.26 21.16
C LYS A 652 -12.00 -27.83 21.46
N ILE A 653 -12.47 -27.28 22.59
CA ILE A 653 -11.88 -26.12 23.26
C ILE A 653 -11.04 -26.65 24.45
N TYR A 654 -9.90 -26.02 24.71
CA TYR A 654 -9.00 -26.42 25.80
C TYR A 654 -9.40 -25.70 27.09
N ASP A 655 -9.29 -26.42 28.21
CA ASP A 655 -9.69 -25.91 29.53
C ASP A 655 -8.62 -25.03 30.16
#